data_AF-A0A497GDM9-F1
#
_entry.id   AF-A0A497GDM9-F1
#
_cell.length_a   1.000
_cell.length_b   1.000
_cell.length_c   1.000
_cell.angle_alpha   90.00
_cell.angle_beta   90.00
_cell.angle_gamma   90.00
#
_symmetry.space_group_name_H-M   'P 1'
#
loop_
_entity.id
_entity.type
_entity.pdbx_description
1 polymer ?
#
loop_
_entity_poly.entity_id
_entity_poly.type
_entity_poly.pdbx_seq_one_letter_code
_entity_poly.pdbx_strand_id
1 'polypeptide(L)'
;MRLPSGRLLRTLEGGKWALRETLISLQEEGFSGYIKTTILRGGRESVGTIVLKEGSPVLASHTGDEEDLYGPDSIVAIVEDASHRECRIEVRSFEYRSSSVRVDHLIKFYPECAITEDDLDPRHIADAVIKRPPKVELLGEDPEPGKLRARLEEEARRRRLLEEELDEHRDELDRLRHGSIALLKYLQEEKDPLEEHEKKVEMWRAIKKEEELKNREEDLKRRMQEIEQDRRELRELEAVLLERERYLEREREKLTAERRDSEALWKRISEEAERLEEDKRRLEKRLSSLWELEVEISEREERLKEAEEKLSAEKRALQEERKRIEGMSKDLLLRETAVEERERSAALREEELQRREKRVREIERDLEAEREKLDGLRSSLEEREGQLKEAEERLRKEREDIDAERAALEEERKELRRMKRELDRRESGLKKMEDKLAKREGALKTREKDLKAAERELKKQARHLEKRERELTALEEEVRQEAALTEKRAKELKEERRKLQREREELEEMSDRLAVRDRELESRIKEIERREEELRERADSMEDRKEELERELSDVASLKAELRERMRELENSRAEVEEERASIAEEREELEERRKVVERMEADVESSKRELHQKEREIREMMKKLSRDRKKLERERAKLAKLKETLAGERERVSSREKELERMEKELVQKMEKLEDMKRALDEI
;
A
#
# COMPACT_ATOMS: atom_id res chain seq x y z
N MET A 1 2.20 -16.50 -10.50
CA MET A 1 3.10 -15.33 -10.73
C MET A 1 2.29 -14.04 -10.74
N ARG A 2 2.69 -12.96 -10.05
CA ARG A 2 1.95 -11.68 -10.06
C ARG A 2 2.59 -10.69 -11.03
N LEU A 3 1.98 -10.51 -12.19
CA LEU A 3 2.43 -9.56 -13.20
C LEU A 3 1.70 -8.20 -13.07
N PRO A 4 2.35 -7.09 -13.45
CA PRO A 4 1.67 -5.81 -13.59
C PRO A 4 0.61 -5.90 -14.70
N SER A 5 -0.38 -5.02 -14.66
CA SER A 5 -1.61 -5.16 -15.45
C SER A 5 -1.43 -5.19 -16.97
N GLY A 6 -0.31 -4.74 -17.52
CA GLY A 6 -0.04 -4.70 -18.97
C GLY A 6 -1.01 -3.80 -19.76
N ARG A 7 -0.61 -3.33 -20.93
CA ARG A 7 -1.52 -2.72 -21.91
C ARG A 7 -2.13 -3.83 -22.77
N LEU A 8 -3.46 -4.00 -22.73
CA LEU A 8 -4.16 -4.94 -23.60
C LEU A 8 -3.98 -4.53 -25.07
N LEU A 9 -3.48 -5.45 -25.89
CA LEU A 9 -3.31 -5.26 -27.32
C LEU A 9 -4.40 -5.98 -28.12
N ARG A 10 -4.64 -7.26 -27.80
CA ARG A 10 -5.59 -8.11 -28.53
C ARG A 10 -6.29 -9.06 -27.56
N THR A 11 -7.55 -9.36 -27.85
CA THR A 11 -8.33 -10.41 -27.18
C THR A 11 -8.78 -11.41 -28.24
N LEU A 12 -8.58 -12.69 -27.98
CA LEU A 12 -8.88 -13.80 -28.87
C LEU A 12 -9.73 -14.82 -28.11
N GLU A 13 -10.60 -15.51 -28.84
CA GLU A 13 -11.32 -16.67 -28.31
C GLU A 13 -10.41 -17.89 -28.29
N GLY A 14 -10.60 -18.74 -27.29
CA GLY A 14 -9.92 -20.01 -27.17
C GLY A 14 -10.37 -21.01 -28.24
N GLY A 15 -9.60 -22.08 -28.37
CA GLY A 15 -9.80 -23.12 -29.36
C GLY A 15 -8.53 -23.94 -29.53
N LYS A 16 -8.67 -25.16 -30.05
CA LYS A 16 -7.59 -26.17 -30.16
C LYS A 16 -6.25 -25.64 -30.71
N TRP A 17 -6.27 -24.60 -31.55
CA TRP A 17 -5.08 -24.00 -32.15
C TRP A 17 -4.85 -22.53 -31.76
N ALA A 18 -5.76 -21.92 -31.00
CA ALA A 18 -5.77 -20.47 -30.77
C ALA A 18 -4.48 -19.98 -30.08
N LEU A 19 -4.05 -20.66 -29.01
CA LEU A 19 -2.81 -20.30 -28.31
C LEU A 19 -1.58 -20.47 -29.20
N ARG A 20 -1.52 -21.55 -29.99
CA ARG A 20 -0.41 -21.83 -30.89
C ARG A 20 -0.29 -20.78 -31.99
N GLU A 21 -1.41 -20.45 -32.65
CA GLU A 21 -1.45 -19.40 -33.67
C GLU A 21 -1.05 -18.04 -33.09
N THR A 22 -1.50 -17.74 -31.87
CA THR A 22 -1.14 -16.51 -31.15
C THR A 22 0.36 -16.46 -30.87
N LEU A 23 0.96 -17.53 -30.37
CA LEU A 23 2.38 -17.60 -30.07
C LEU A 23 3.24 -17.43 -31.34
N ILE A 24 2.88 -18.11 -32.44
CA ILE A 24 3.58 -17.98 -33.72
C ILE A 24 3.52 -16.53 -34.23
N SER A 25 2.33 -15.92 -34.20
CA SER A 25 2.16 -14.52 -34.61
C SER A 25 3.00 -13.56 -33.77
N LEU A 26 3.09 -13.78 -32.45
CA LEU A 26 3.86 -12.92 -31.55
C LEU A 26 5.38 -13.15 -31.67
N GLN A 27 5.79 -14.36 -32.03
CA GLN A 27 7.17 -14.70 -32.32
C GLN A 27 7.65 -13.99 -33.58
N GLU A 28 6.86 -13.99 -34.66
CA GLU A 28 7.15 -13.24 -35.89
C GLU A 28 7.19 -11.72 -35.67
N GLU A 29 6.37 -11.21 -34.75
CA GLU A 29 6.32 -9.78 -34.39
C GLU A 29 7.48 -9.35 -33.44
N GLY A 30 8.28 -10.28 -32.92
CA GLY A 30 9.33 -9.97 -31.93
C GLY A 30 8.76 -9.41 -30.62
N PHE A 31 7.58 -9.89 -30.22
CA PHE A 31 6.78 -9.29 -29.15
C PHE A 31 7.39 -9.44 -27.75
N SER A 32 7.38 -8.36 -26.96
CA SER A 32 7.75 -8.38 -25.53
C SER A 32 6.56 -8.00 -24.65
N GLY A 33 6.12 -8.94 -23.81
CA GLY A 33 4.89 -8.82 -23.04
C GLY A 33 4.47 -10.13 -22.41
N TYR A 34 3.18 -10.35 -22.24
CA TYR A 34 2.64 -11.62 -21.78
C TYR A 34 1.27 -11.92 -22.38
N ILE A 35 0.97 -13.21 -22.48
CA ILE A 35 -0.33 -13.77 -22.82
C ILE A 35 -0.98 -14.18 -21.51
N LYS A 36 -2.25 -13.82 -21.32
CA LYS A 36 -3.08 -14.27 -20.22
C LYS A 36 -4.23 -15.11 -20.77
N THR A 37 -4.38 -16.33 -20.30
CA THR A 37 -5.55 -17.17 -20.58
C THR A 37 -6.46 -17.16 -19.37
N THR A 38 -7.77 -17.14 -19.58
CA THR A 38 -8.75 -17.10 -18.48
C THR A 38 -9.98 -17.92 -18.87
N ILE A 39 -10.33 -18.91 -18.05
CA ILE A 39 -11.51 -19.74 -18.21
C ILE A 39 -12.19 -19.95 -16.86
N LEU A 40 -13.52 -20.00 -16.84
CA LEU A 40 -14.31 -20.30 -15.65
C LEU A 40 -14.50 -21.82 -15.53
N ARG A 41 -13.88 -22.46 -14.53
CA ARG A 41 -14.12 -23.87 -14.16
C ARG A 41 -14.67 -23.89 -12.73
N GLY A 42 -15.70 -24.70 -12.45
CA GLY A 42 -16.22 -24.88 -11.08
C GLY A 42 -16.70 -23.63 -10.33
N GLY A 43 -16.94 -22.51 -11.03
CA GLY A 43 -17.31 -21.22 -10.40
C GLY A 43 -16.13 -20.31 -10.02
N ARG A 44 -14.90 -20.64 -10.42
CA ARG A 44 -13.69 -19.86 -10.19
C ARG A 44 -12.89 -19.66 -11.48
N GLU A 45 -12.08 -18.61 -11.54
CA GLU A 45 -11.27 -18.27 -12.71
C GLU A 45 -9.95 -19.06 -12.68
N SER A 46 -9.78 -19.98 -13.63
CA SER A 46 -8.49 -20.58 -13.95
C SER A 46 -7.73 -19.62 -14.87
N VAL A 47 -6.53 -19.21 -14.45
CA VAL A 47 -5.74 -18.16 -15.09
C VAL A 47 -4.35 -18.67 -15.45
N GLY A 48 -4.08 -18.76 -16.75
CA GLY A 48 -2.76 -19.05 -17.30
C GLY A 48 -2.01 -17.77 -17.71
N THR A 49 -0.69 -17.77 -17.60
CA THR A 49 0.16 -16.63 -17.99
C THR A 49 1.45 -17.13 -18.64
N ILE A 50 1.77 -16.63 -19.84
CA ILE A 50 3.04 -16.87 -20.54
C ILE A 50 3.69 -15.53 -20.86
N VAL A 51 4.91 -15.29 -20.39
CA VAL A 51 5.69 -14.08 -20.66
C VAL A 51 6.59 -14.33 -21.86
N LEU A 52 6.62 -13.37 -22.79
CA LEU A 52 7.46 -13.40 -23.97
C LEU A 52 8.49 -12.26 -23.93
N LYS A 53 9.71 -12.56 -24.36
CA LYS A 53 10.79 -11.60 -24.61
C LYS A 53 11.20 -11.73 -26.08
N GLU A 54 11.08 -10.64 -26.83
CA GLU A 54 11.45 -10.60 -28.26
C GLU A 54 10.84 -11.77 -29.06
N GLY A 55 9.59 -12.14 -28.74
CA GLY A 55 8.86 -13.23 -29.38
C GLY A 55 9.12 -14.62 -28.80
N SER A 56 10.11 -14.78 -27.91
CA SER A 56 10.43 -16.07 -27.28
C SER A 56 9.75 -16.20 -25.91
N PRO A 57 9.07 -17.32 -25.61
CA PRO A 57 8.48 -17.56 -24.29
C PRO A 57 9.59 -17.80 -23.24
N VAL A 58 9.49 -17.12 -22.10
CA VAL A 58 10.54 -17.13 -21.05
C VAL A 58 10.03 -17.46 -19.66
N LEU A 59 8.76 -17.16 -19.35
CA LEU A 59 8.14 -17.52 -18.07
C LEU A 59 6.74 -18.06 -18.29
N ALA A 60 6.32 -19.07 -17.53
CA ALA A 60 4.94 -19.52 -17.49
C ALA A 60 4.48 -19.82 -16.06
N SER A 61 3.21 -19.50 -15.79
CA SER A 61 2.52 -19.89 -14.56
C SER A 61 1.03 -20.07 -14.81
N HIS A 62 0.41 -20.96 -14.05
CA HIS A 62 -1.02 -21.25 -14.09
C HIS A 62 -1.57 -21.27 -12.68
N THR A 63 -2.69 -20.58 -12.46
CA THR A 63 -3.41 -20.54 -11.18
C THR A 63 -4.79 -21.11 -11.43
N GLY A 64 -5.04 -22.32 -10.92
CA GLY A 64 -6.31 -23.02 -11.01
C GLY A 64 -6.93 -23.30 -9.65
N ASP A 65 -8.03 -24.05 -9.63
CA ASP A 65 -8.80 -24.34 -8.41
C ASP A 65 -8.11 -25.27 -7.42
N GLU A 66 -7.28 -26.18 -7.93
CA GLU A 66 -6.65 -27.21 -7.13
C GLU A 66 -5.23 -26.81 -6.73
N GLU A 67 -4.40 -26.38 -7.68
CA GLU A 67 -2.99 -26.08 -7.46
C GLU A 67 -2.50 -24.94 -8.37
N ASP A 68 -1.55 -24.15 -7.85
CA ASP A 68 -0.75 -23.20 -8.63
C ASP A 68 0.45 -23.93 -9.25
N LEU A 69 0.57 -23.88 -10.57
CA LEU A 69 1.64 -24.51 -11.33
C LEU A 69 2.60 -23.46 -11.88
N TYR A 70 3.89 -23.80 -11.92
CA TYR A 70 4.96 -22.89 -12.33
C TYR A 70 5.90 -23.57 -13.33
N GLY A 71 6.46 -22.79 -14.25
CA GLY A 71 7.45 -23.30 -15.20
C GLY A 71 6.83 -24.28 -16.21
N PRO A 72 7.55 -25.31 -16.67
CA PRO A 72 7.07 -26.24 -17.70
C PRO A 72 5.77 -26.96 -17.34
N ASP A 73 5.54 -27.28 -16.07
CA ASP A 73 4.32 -27.97 -15.59
C ASP A 73 3.05 -27.13 -15.79
N SER A 74 3.20 -25.80 -15.83
CA SER A 74 2.09 -24.88 -16.08
C SER A 74 1.64 -24.87 -17.55
N ILE A 75 2.54 -25.15 -18.50
CA ILE A 75 2.26 -25.07 -19.94
C ILE A 75 1.13 -26.02 -20.32
N VAL A 76 1.13 -27.24 -19.80
CA VAL A 76 0.08 -28.24 -20.09
C VAL A 76 -1.30 -27.72 -19.70
N ALA A 77 -1.42 -27.14 -18.51
CA ALA A 77 -2.68 -26.58 -18.02
C ALA A 77 -3.11 -25.35 -18.83
N ILE A 78 -2.17 -24.49 -19.23
CA ILE A 78 -2.45 -23.31 -20.06
C ILE A 78 -2.93 -23.73 -21.46
N VAL A 79 -2.31 -24.74 -22.07
CA VAL A 79 -2.68 -25.26 -23.39
C VAL A 79 -4.04 -25.95 -23.35
N GLU A 80 -4.31 -26.70 -22.27
CA GLU A 80 -5.62 -27.32 -22.02
C GLU A 80 -6.70 -26.24 -21.92
N ASP A 81 -6.51 -25.25 -21.05
CA ASP A 81 -7.45 -24.14 -20.88
C ASP A 81 -7.68 -23.40 -22.20
N ALA A 82 -6.60 -23.05 -22.91
CA ALA A 82 -6.69 -22.34 -24.18
C ALA A 82 -7.35 -23.14 -25.30
N SER A 83 -7.43 -24.47 -25.19
CA SER A 83 -8.09 -25.34 -26.17
C SER A 83 -9.62 -25.26 -26.11
N HIS A 84 -10.18 -24.81 -24.98
CA HIS A 84 -11.61 -24.60 -24.81
C HIS A 84 -12.05 -23.28 -25.46
N ARG A 85 -13.19 -23.32 -26.17
CA ARG A 85 -13.79 -22.13 -26.80
C ARG A 85 -14.18 -21.03 -25.82
N GLU A 86 -14.50 -21.41 -24.59
CA GLU A 86 -14.89 -20.48 -23.53
C GLU A 86 -13.69 -19.78 -22.88
N CYS A 87 -12.46 -20.20 -23.21
CA CYS A 87 -11.27 -19.52 -22.75
C CYS A 87 -11.10 -18.18 -23.47
N ARG A 88 -10.76 -17.14 -22.70
CA ARG A 88 -10.36 -15.84 -23.22
C ARG A 88 -8.84 -15.75 -23.21
N ILE A 89 -8.24 -15.49 -24.37
CA ILE A 89 -6.81 -15.27 -24.54
C ILE A 89 -6.58 -13.77 -24.73
N GLU A 90 -5.78 -13.15 -23.86
CA GLU A 90 -5.43 -11.73 -23.89
C GLU A 90 -3.93 -11.55 -24.11
N VAL A 91 -3.54 -10.76 -25.11
CA VAL A 91 -2.15 -10.37 -25.34
C VAL A 91 -1.92 -8.98 -24.74
N ARG A 92 -0.97 -8.87 -23.81
CA ARG A 92 -0.69 -7.65 -23.05
C ARG A 92 0.78 -7.25 -23.13
N SER A 93 1.05 -5.99 -23.50
CA SER A 93 2.41 -5.44 -23.57
C SER A 93 2.84 -4.75 -22.28
N PHE A 94 4.14 -4.78 -21.98
CA PHE A 94 4.74 -4.00 -20.90
C PHE A 94 5.15 -2.57 -21.30
N GLU A 95 4.93 -2.17 -22.55
CA GLU A 95 5.26 -0.83 -23.03
C GLU A 95 4.15 0.19 -22.71
N TYR A 96 4.42 1.08 -21.76
CA TYR A 96 3.63 2.28 -21.49
C TYR A 96 4.38 3.54 -21.93
N ARG A 97 3.64 4.63 -22.20
CA ARG A 97 4.23 5.93 -22.58
C ARG A 97 5.18 6.53 -21.53
N SER A 98 5.15 6.04 -20.27
CA SER A 98 5.88 6.60 -19.13
C SER A 98 6.61 5.56 -18.26
N SER A 99 6.54 4.26 -18.57
CA SER A 99 7.29 3.20 -17.89
C SER A 99 7.31 1.92 -18.71
N SER A 100 8.42 1.18 -18.68
CA SER A 100 8.52 -0.16 -19.25
C SER A 100 9.01 -1.13 -18.19
N VAL A 101 8.25 -2.20 -17.98
CA VAL A 101 8.69 -3.32 -17.14
C VAL A 101 9.62 -4.16 -18.00
N ARG A 102 10.90 -4.21 -17.63
CA ARG A 102 11.86 -5.06 -18.35
C ARG A 102 11.60 -6.51 -17.99
N VAL A 103 11.38 -7.34 -19.01
CA VAL A 103 11.20 -8.79 -18.85
C VAL A 103 12.39 -9.43 -18.12
N ASP A 104 13.61 -8.89 -18.29
CA ASP A 104 14.81 -9.33 -17.57
C ASP A 104 14.71 -9.25 -16.05
N HIS A 105 13.93 -8.29 -15.52
CA HIS A 105 13.69 -8.21 -14.08
C HIS A 105 12.71 -9.28 -13.62
N LEU A 106 11.67 -9.57 -14.42
CA LEU A 106 10.69 -10.61 -14.11
C LEU A 106 11.35 -11.99 -14.04
N ILE A 107 12.28 -12.29 -14.95
CA ILE A 107 13.05 -13.55 -14.94
C ILE A 107 13.84 -13.71 -13.63
N LYS A 108 14.39 -12.62 -13.09
CA LYS A 108 15.12 -12.64 -11.81
C LYS A 108 14.21 -12.79 -10.59
N PHE A 109 13.00 -12.24 -10.64
CA PHE A 109 12.05 -12.31 -9.53
C PHE A 109 11.30 -13.64 -9.45
N TYR A 110 11.13 -14.33 -10.58
CA TYR A 110 10.38 -15.58 -10.69
C TYR A 110 11.20 -16.70 -11.36
N PRO A 111 12.37 -17.08 -10.81
CA PRO A 111 13.22 -18.13 -11.40
C PRO A 111 12.50 -19.49 -11.51
N GLU A 112 11.56 -19.78 -10.60
CA GLU A 112 10.74 -20.99 -10.61
C GLU A 112 9.72 -21.05 -11.76
N CYS A 113 9.44 -19.92 -12.42
CA CYS A 113 8.53 -19.85 -13.56
C CYS A 113 9.27 -19.99 -14.91
N ALA A 114 10.59 -20.16 -14.92
CA ALA A 114 11.41 -20.18 -16.13
C ALA A 114 11.02 -21.31 -17.09
N ILE A 115 10.89 -20.97 -18.37
CA ILE A 115 10.64 -21.90 -19.46
C ILE A 115 11.50 -21.53 -20.67
N THR A 116 11.65 -22.48 -21.58
CA THR A 116 12.34 -22.36 -22.85
C THR A 116 11.38 -22.65 -24.01
N GLU A 117 11.78 -22.30 -25.23
CA GLU A 117 10.97 -22.57 -26.43
C GLU A 117 10.74 -24.09 -26.63
N ASP A 118 11.70 -24.92 -26.22
CA ASP A 118 11.57 -26.37 -26.25
C ASP A 118 10.44 -26.88 -25.34
N ASP A 119 10.14 -26.22 -24.23
CA ASP A 119 9.06 -26.64 -23.31
C ASP A 119 7.66 -26.48 -23.92
N LEU A 120 7.52 -25.70 -25.01
CA LEU A 120 6.29 -25.58 -25.79
C LEU A 120 6.25 -26.52 -27.00
N ASP A 121 7.26 -27.38 -27.21
CA ASP A 121 7.24 -28.39 -28.28
C ASP A 121 6.04 -29.34 -28.06
N PRO A 122 5.19 -29.55 -29.07
CA PRO A 122 4.10 -30.52 -29.02
C PRO A 122 4.49 -31.91 -28.52
N ARG A 123 5.75 -32.33 -28.70
CA ARG A 123 6.28 -33.59 -28.18
C ARG A 123 6.41 -33.59 -26.65
N HIS A 124 6.93 -32.51 -26.06
CA HIS A 124 7.06 -32.37 -24.60
C HIS A 124 5.69 -32.19 -23.93
N ILE A 125 4.78 -31.46 -24.57
CA ILE A 125 3.39 -31.34 -24.08
C ILE A 125 2.70 -32.71 -24.09
N ALA A 126 2.88 -33.52 -25.15
CA ALA A 126 2.32 -34.87 -25.20
C ALA A 126 2.91 -35.81 -24.13
N ASP A 127 4.23 -35.76 -23.90
CA ASP A 127 4.89 -36.56 -22.86
C ASP A 127 4.44 -36.16 -21.44
N ALA A 128 4.16 -34.87 -21.20
CA ALA A 128 3.64 -34.36 -19.93
C ALA A 128 2.16 -34.71 -19.70
N VAL A 129 1.35 -34.77 -20.76
CA VAL A 129 -0.04 -35.26 -20.73
C VAL A 129 -0.10 -36.76 -20.42
N ILE A 130 0.86 -37.57 -20.90
CA ILE A 130 0.92 -39.02 -20.62
C ILE A 130 1.31 -39.33 -19.16
N LYS A 131 2.07 -38.43 -18.51
CA LYS A 131 2.48 -38.58 -17.09
C LYS A 131 1.44 -38.08 -16.08
N ARG A 132 0.44 -37.30 -16.51
CA ARG A 132 -0.70 -36.95 -15.66
C ARG A 132 -1.70 -38.11 -15.65
N PRO A 133 -2.05 -38.69 -14.49
CA PRO A 133 -3.14 -39.67 -14.43
C PRO A 133 -4.44 -39.00 -14.94
N PRO A 134 -5.28 -39.69 -15.71
CA PRO A 134 -6.54 -39.11 -16.17
C PRO A 134 -7.40 -38.78 -14.95
N LYS A 135 -7.60 -37.49 -14.66
CA LYS A 135 -8.63 -37.04 -13.73
C LYS A 135 -9.97 -37.24 -14.41
N VAL A 136 -10.65 -38.30 -13.99
CA VAL A 136 -12.06 -38.52 -14.23
C VAL A 136 -12.79 -37.30 -13.67
N GLU A 137 -13.49 -36.56 -14.52
CA GLU A 137 -14.47 -35.57 -14.09
C GLU A 137 -15.50 -36.29 -13.21
N LEU A 138 -15.36 -36.09 -11.89
CA LEU A 138 -16.41 -36.36 -10.91
C LEU A 138 -17.54 -35.36 -11.17
N LEU A 139 -18.42 -35.72 -12.09
CA LEU A 139 -19.84 -35.37 -11.96
C LEU A 139 -20.29 -35.85 -10.58
N GLY A 140 -20.96 -34.93 -9.88
CA GLY A 140 -21.19 -34.98 -8.44
C GLY A 140 -21.73 -36.31 -7.91
N GLU A 141 -21.34 -36.55 -6.66
CA GLU A 141 -22.07 -37.27 -5.62
C GLU A 141 -23.11 -38.29 -6.11
N ASP A 142 -22.73 -39.57 -6.07
CA ASP A 142 -23.69 -40.66 -5.93
C ASP A 142 -23.26 -41.59 -4.78
N PRO A 143 -24.21 -42.04 -3.92
CA PRO A 143 -23.94 -42.48 -2.56
C PRO A 143 -23.57 -43.97 -2.45
N GLU A 144 -22.86 -44.24 -1.36
CA GLU A 144 -22.72 -45.47 -0.56
C GLU A 144 -23.15 -46.86 -1.10
N PRO A 145 -22.39 -47.92 -0.75
CA PRO A 145 -22.44 -49.25 -1.36
C PRO A 145 -23.66 -50.07 -0.87
N GLY A 146 -24.83 -49.79 -1.43
CA GLY A 146 -26.06 -50.59 -1.23
C GLY A 146 -26.80 -50.98 -2.52
N LYS A 147 -26.40 -50.44 -3.67
CA LYS A 147 -27.18 -50.53 -4.93
C LYS A 147 -26.51 -51.31 -6.07
N LEU A 148 -25.58 -52.22 -5.75
CA LEU A 148 -25.08 -53.23 -6.70
C LEU A 148 -25.71 -54.62 -6.55
N ARG A 149 -26.49 -54.88 -5.48
CA ARG A 149 -27.31 -56.09 -5.35
C ARG A 149 -28.73 -55.92 -5.93
N ALA A 150 -29.29 -54.71 -5.88
CA ALA A 150 -30.63 -54.43 -6.40
C ALA A 150 -30.69 -54.37 -7.94
N ARG A 151 -29.67 -53.81 -8.61
CA ARG A 151 -29.64 -53.76 -10.09
C ARG A 151 -29.40 -55.12 -10.76
N LEU A 152 -28.65 -56.02 -10.12
CA LEU A 152 -28.46 -57.41 -10.58
C LEU A 152 -29.70 -58.29 -10.35
N GLU A 153 -30.50 -58.02 -9.30
CA GLU A 153 -31.80 -58.68 -9.09
C GLU A 153 -32.91 -58.13 -10.00
N GLU A 154 -32.91 -56.83 -10.32
CA GLU A 154 -33.86 -56.24 -11.28
C GLU A 154 -33.61 -56.72 -12.72
N GLU A 155 -32.35 -56.84 -13.16
CA GLU A 155 -32.04 -57.38 -14.49
C GLU A 155 -32.28 -58.90 -14.60
N ALA A 156 -32.10 -59.66 -13.52
CA ALA A 156 -32.48 -61.08 -13.46
C ALA A 156 -34.01 -61.28 -13.43
N ARG A 157 -34.76 -60.39 -12.76
CA ARG A 157 -36.23 -60.39 -12.79
C ARG A 157 -36.77 -59.97 -14.16
N ARG A 158 -36.15 -58.99 -14.83
CA ARG A 158 -36.51 -58.61 -16.21
C ARG A 158 -36.28 -59.73 -17.21
N ARG A 159 -35.18 -60.51 -17.08
CA ARG A 159 -34.94 -61.68 -17.94
C ARG A 159 -35.90 -62.84 -17.67
N ARG A 160 -36.28 -63.10 -16.40
CA ARG A 160 -37.32 -64.10 -16.07
C ARG A 160 -38.71 -63.70 -16.57
N LEU A 161 -39.09 -62.43 -16.42
CA LEU A 161 -40.35 -61.90 -16.95
C LEU A 161 -40.41 -61.98 -18.48
N LEU A 162 -39.30 -61.73 -19.19
CA LEU A 162 -39.23 -61.86 -20.65
C LEU A 162 -39.22 -63.33 -21.14
N GLU A 163 -38.70 -64.28 -20.36
CA GLU A 163 -38.82 -65.72 -20.67
C GLU A 163 -40.23 -66.26 -20.37
N GLU A 164 -40.87 -65.81 -19.28
CA GLU A 164 -42.27 -66.13 -18.96
C GLU A 164 -43.25 -65.52 -19.99
N GLU A 165 -43.01 -64.30 -20.47
CA GLU A 165 -43.78 -63.67 -21.56
C GLU A 165 -43.60 -64.39 -22.91
N LEU A 166 -42.44 -64.99 -23.18
CA LEU A 166 -42.19 -65.77 -24.41
C LEU A 166 -42.83 -67.18 -24.36
N ASP A 167 -42.93 -67.79 -23.19
CA ASP A 167 -43.65 -69.05 -22.99
C ASP A 167 -45.18 -68.84 -22.93
N GLU A 168 -45.67 -67.74 -22.34
CA GLU A 168 -47.08 -67.34 -22.44
C GLU A 168 -47.49 -67.03 -23.88
N HIS A 169 -46.66 -66.34 -24.67
CA HIS A 169 -46.95 -66.11 -26.08
C HIS A 169 -46.86 -67.37 -26.96
N ARG A 170 -46.12 -68.41 -26.54
CA ARG A 170 -46.16 -69.75 -27.19
C ARG A 170 -47.44 -70.51 -26.82
N ASP A 171 -47.87 -70.45 -25.57
CA ASP A 171 -49.14 -71.04 -25.11
C ASP A 171 -50.35 -70.32 -25.70
N GLU A 172 -50.29 -68.99 -25.91
CA GLU A 172 -51.30 -68.21 -26.61
C GLU A 172 -51.33 -68.52 -28.12
N LEU A 173 -50.19 -68.78 -28.76
CA LEU A 173 -50.14 -69.23 -30.16
C LEU A 173 -50.68 -70.65 -30.34
N ASP A 174 -50.48 -71.56 -29.38
CA ASP A 174 -51.08 -72.89 -29.39
C ASP A 174 -52.57 -72.87 -29.03
N ARG A 175 -53.02 -71.97 -28.15
CA ARG A 175 -54.44 -71.70 -27.88
C ARG A 175 -55.14 -71.02 -29.07
N LEU A 176 -54.46 -70.14 -29.82
CA LEU A 176 -54.97 -69.53 -31.04
C LEU A 176 -55.00 -70.53 -32.21
N ARG A 177 -54.09 -71.50 -32.28
CA ARG A 177 -54.15 -72.61 -33.25
C ARG A 177 -55.34 -73.54 -33.00
N HIS A 178 -55.66 -73.84 -31.74
CA HIS A 178 -56.83 -74.65 -31.37
C HIS A 178 -58.14 -73.86 -31.40
N GLY A 179 -58.11 -72.55 -31.09
CA GLY A 179 -59.25 -71.62 -31.15
C GLY A 179 -59.64 -71.21 -32.57
N SER A 180 -58.68 -71.11 -33.50
CA SER A 180 -58.96 -70.83 -34.92
C SER A 180 -59.62 -72.03 -35.63
N ILE A 181 -59.38 -73.26 -35.17
CA ILE A 181 -60.11 -74.47 -35.61
C ILE A 181 -61.54 -74.52 -35.03
N ALA A 182 -61.80 -73.87 -33.89
CA ALA A 182 -63.14 -73.74 -33.30
C ALA A 182 -63.96 -72.56 -33.86
N LEU A 183 -63.31 -71.45 -34.24
CA LEU A 183 -63.95 -70.27 -34.84
C LEU A 183 -64.31 -70.45 -36.33
N LEU A 184 -63.65 -71.39 -37.04
CA LEU A 184 -64.09 -71.84 -38.37
C LEU A 184 -65.34 -72.75 -38.31
N LYS A 185 -65.82 -73.12 -37.11
CA LYS A 185 -67.07 -73.86 -36.88
C LYS A 185 -68.22 -72.99 -36.35
N TYR A 186 -67.95 -71.73 -36.00
CA TYR A 186 -68.91 -70.74 -35.48
C TYR A 186 -69.12 -69.54 -36.43
N LEU A 187 -68.46 -69.51 -37.58
CA LEU A 187 -68.70 -68.58 -38.70
C LEU A 187 -69.90 -69.00 -39.58
N GLN A 188 -70.88 -69.64 -38.96
CA GLN A 188 -72.26 -69.71 -39.42
C GLN A 188 -73.10 -69.23 -38.23
N GLU A 189 -73.78 -68.09 -38.41
CA GLU A 189 -74.87 -67.53 -37.59
C GLU A 189 -74.57 -66.21 -36.82
N GLU A 190 -75.02 -65.12 -37.45
CA GLU A 190 -75.74 -63.95 -36.92
C GLU A 190 -75.05 -62.74 -36.22
N LYS A 191 -74.95 -61.64 -37.02
CA LYS A 191 -75.40 -60.23 -36.85
C LYS A 191 -75.22 -59.43 -35.52
N ASP A 192 -74.39 -58.38 -35.63
CA ASP A 192 -74.38 -56.99 -35.07
C ASP A 192 -74.80 -56.68 -33.62
N PRO A 193 -74.01 -55.88 -32.86
CA PRO A 193 -73.91 -54.42 -33.09
C PRO A 193 -72.52 -53.77 -32.81
N LEU A 194 -71.93 -53.06 -33.78
CA LEU A 194 -70.61 -52.37 -33.65
C LEU A 194 -70.66 -50.83 -33.43
N GLU A 195 -71.79 -50.14 -33.68
CA GLU A 195 -71.82 -48.66 -33.70
C GLU A 195 -71.83 -47.96 -32.32
N GLU A 196 -72.32 -48.61 -31.25
CA GLU A 196 -72.38 -47.98 -29.91
C GLU A 196 -71.03 -47.97 -29.17
N HIS A 197 -70.15 -48.93 -29.48
CA HIS A 197 -68.84 -49.03 -28.85
C HIS A 197 -67.85 -48.03 -29.43
N GLU A 198 -67.92 -47.73 -30.73
CA GLU A 198 -67.06 -46.73 -31.37
C GLU A 198 -67.31 -45.32 -30.82
N LYS A 199 -68.58 -44.91 -30.66
CA LYS A 199 -68.93 -43.60 -30.08
C LYS A 199 -68.45 -43.43 -28.64
N LYS A 200 -68.51 -44.49 -27.83
CA LYS A 200 -67.99 -44.47 -26.45
C LYS A 200 -66.47 -44.35 -26.43
N VAL A 201 -65.76 -45.07 -27.30
CA VAL A 201 -64.29 -44.98 -27.40
C VAL A 201 -63.85 -43.58 -27.86
N GLU A 202 -64.57 -42.98 -28.81
CA GLU A 202 -64.31 -41.61 -29.25
C GLU A 202 -64.54 -40.58 -28.14
N MET A 203 -65.63 -40.73 -27.37
CA MET A 203 -65.91 -39.87 -26.20
C MET A 203 -64.83 -40.02 -25.12
N TRP A 204 -64.38 -41.23 -24.80
CA TRP A 204 -63.27 -41.45 -23.86
C TRP A 204 -61.94 -40.88 -24.37
N ARG A 205 -61.65 -40.99 -25.67
CA ARG A 205 -60.48 -40.35 -26.29
C ARG A 205 -60.58 -38.83 -26.26
N ALA A 206 -61.77 -38.25 -26.42
CA ALA A 206 -61.99 -36.81 -26.31
C ALA A 206 -61.78 -36.31 -24.88
N ILE A 207 -62.33 -37.00 -23.88
CA ILE A 207 -62.14 -36.68 -22.45
C ILE A 207 -60.65 -36.76 -22.07
N LYS A 208 -59.96 -37.83 -22.46
CA LYS A 208 -58.52 -37.99 -22.18
C LYS A 208 -57.69 -36.90 -22.86
N LYS A 209 -58.01 -36.52 -24.10
CA LYS A 209 -57.36 -35.38 -24.78
C LYS A 209 -57.64 -34.06 -24.09
N GLU A 210 -58.85 -33.86 -23.58
CA GLU A 210 -59.22 -32.64 -22.84
C GLU A 210 -58.45 -32.55 -21.51
N GLU A 211 -58.27 -33.67 -20.82
CA GLU A 211 -57.45 -33.77 -19.60
C GLU A 211 -55.95 -33.56 -19.89
N GLU A 212 -55.42 -34.14 -20.98
CA GLU A 212 -54.07 -33.86 -21.46
C GLU A 212 -53.87 -32.39 -21.84
N LEU A 213 -54.88 -31.75 -22.44
CA LEU A 213 -54.85 -30.32 -22.77
C LEU A 213 -54.91 -29.45 -21.52
N LYS A 214 -55.74 -29.80 -20.52
CA LYS A 214 -55.77 -29.11 -19.22
C LYS A 214 -54.43 -29.20 -18.49
N ASN A 215 -53.83 -30.39 -18.45
CA ASN A 215 -52.50 -30.57 -17.85
C ASN A 215 -51.43 -29.76 -18.60
N ARG A 216 -51.48 -29.74 -19.94
CA ARG A 216 -50.58 -28.89 -20.74
C ARG A 216 -50.82 -27.40 -20.52
N GLU A 217 -52.07 -26.96 -20.37
CA GLU A 217 -52.40 -25.57 -20.05
C GLU A 217 -51.89 -25.18 -18.66
N GLU A 218 -51.99 -26.06 -17.68
CA GLU A 218 -51.43 -25.85 -16.34
C GLU A 218 -49.90 -25.80 -16.36
N ASP A 219 -49.24 -26.71 -17.08
CA ASP A 219 -47.79 -26.69 -17.28
C ASP A 219 -47.32 -25.43 -18.00
N LEU A 220 -48.08 -24.97 -19.02
CA LEU A 220 -47.80 -23.72 -19.71
C LEU A 220 -47.98 -22.50 -18.79
N LYS A 221 -49.00 -22.50 -17.92
CA LYS A 221 -49.19 -21.45 -16.92
C LYS A 221 -48.05 -21.42 -15.91
N ARG A 222 -47.59 -22.57 -15.42
CA ARG A 222 -46.42 -22.67 -14.52
C ARG A 222 -45.16 -22.13 -15.20
N ARG A 223 -44.87 -22.56 -16.43
CA ARG A 223 -43.75 -22.05 -17.22
C ARG A 223 -43.84 -20.55 -17.51
N MET A 224 -45.03 -20.02 -17.76
CA MET A 224 -45.20 -18.57 -17.93
C MET A 224 -44.90 -17.81 -16.63
N GLN A 225 -45.30 -18.33 -15.48
CA GLN A 225 -44.99 -17.73 -14.18
C GLN A 225 -43.48 -17.80 -13.87
N GLU A 226 -42.83 -18.92 -14.17
CA GLU A 226 -41.37 -19.07 -14.07
C GLU A 226 -40.65 -18.04 -14.97
N ILE A 227 -41.04 -17.93 -16.25
CA ILE A 227 -40.49 -16.93 -17.18
C ILE A 227 -40.72 -15.50 -16.69
N GLU A 228 -41.88 -15.21 -16.10
CA GLU A 228 -42.16 -13.89 -15.52
C GLU A 228 -41.29 -13.59 -14.30
N GLN A 229 -41.01 -14.59 -13.47
CA GLN A 229 -40.11 -14.49 -12.34
C GLN A 229 -38.67 -14.29 -12.80
N ASP A 230 -38.18 -15.11 -13.73
CA ASP A 230 -36.86 -14.96 -14.34
C ASP A 230 -36.70 -13.56 -14.97
N ARG A 231 -37.74 -13.05 -15.64
CA ARG A 231 -37.75 -11.68 -16.20
C ARG A 231 -37.72 -10.58 -15.14
N ARG A 232 -38.14 -10.84 -13.90
CA ARG A 232 -38.00 -9.89 -12.79
C ARG A 232 -36.59 -9.94 -12.23
N GLU A 233 -36.08 -11.14 -11.97
CA GLU A 233 -34.71 -11.35 -11.48
C GLU A 233 -33.68 -10.78 -12.45
N LEU A 234 -33.87 -10.97 -13.76
CA LEU A 234 -33.00 -10.43 -14.79
C LEU A 234 -33.02 -8.89 -14.82
N ARG A 235 -34.19 -8.27 -14.58
CA ARG A 235 -34.31 -6.79 -14.47
C ARG A 235 -33.64 -6.24 -13.22
N GLU A 236 -33.69 -6.98 -12.11
CA GLU A 236 -32.98 -6.61 -10.87
C GLU A 236 -31.46 -6.72 -11.07
N LEU A 237 -30.99 -7.79 -11.70
CA LEU A 237 -29.58 -7.95 -12.05
C LEU A 237 -29.10 -6.87 -13.03
N GLU A 238 -29.89 -6.52 -14.04
CA GLU A 238 -29.60 -5.41 -14.97
C GLU A 238 -29.47 -4.07 -14.22
N ALA A 239 -30.34 -3.81 -13.24
CA ALA A 239 -30.27 -2.59 -12.42
C ALA A 239 -28.98 -2.55 -11.59
N VAL A 240 -28.60 -3.67 -10.96
CA VAL A 240 -27.35 -3.78 -10.19
C VAL A 240 -26.12 -3.61 -11.08
N LEU A 241 -26.13 -4.20 -12.27
CA LEU A 241 -25.05 -4.05 -13.25
C LEU A 241 -24.92 -2.58 -13.69
N LEU A 242 -26.03 -1.90 -13.96
CA LEU A 242 -26.01 -0.48 -14.32
C LEU A 242 -25.46 0.41 -13.19
N GLU A 243 -25.80 0.12 -11.94
CA GLU A 243 -25.21 0.82 -10.79
C GLU A 243 -23.71 0.55 -10.66
N ARG A 244 -23.29 -0.70 -10.91
CA ARG A 244 -21.87 -1.08 -10.92
C ARG A 244 -21.11 -0.40 -12.05
N GLU A 245 -21.68 -0.30 -13.24
CA GLU A 245 -21.12 0.43 -14.38
C GLU A 245 -20.94 1.91 -14.04
N ARG A 246 -21.97 2.56 -13.49
CA ARG A 246 -21.88 3.97 -13.05
C ARG A 246 -20.81 4.17 -11.98
N TYR A 247 -20.66 3.23 -11.06
CA TYR A 247 -19.59 3.28 -10.07
C TYR A 247 -18.21 3.17 -10.71
N LEU A 248 -18.03 2.22 -11.64
CA LEU A 248 -16.79 2.03 -12.37
C LEU A 248 -16.46 3.23 -13.27
N GLU A 249 -17.46 3.89 -13.87
CA GLU A 249 -17.27 5.12 -14.62
C GLU A 249 -16.75 6.26 -13.74
N ARG A 250 -17.36 6.46 -12.56
CA ARG A 250 -16.87 7.47 -11.59
C ARG A 250 -15.43 7.18 -11.14
N GLU A 251 -15.10 5.91 -10.88
CA GLU A 251 -13.72 5.54 -10.52
C GLU A 251 -12.75 5.73 -11.69
N ARG A 252 -13.16 5.42 -12.93
CA ARG A 252 -12.36 5.72 -14.12
C ARG A 252 -12.13 7.22 -14.25
N GLU A 253 -13.15 8.05 -14.06
CA GLU A 253 -13.02 9.51 -14.09
C GLU A 253 -12.03 10.02 -13.05
N LYS A 254 -12.14 9.55 -11.80
CA LYS A 254 -11.16 9.86 -10.74
C LYS A 254 -9.74 9.46 -11.12
N LEU A 255 -9.54 8.23 -11.58
CA LEU A 255 -8.22 7.75 -12.03
C LEU A 255 -7.69 8.56 -13.22
N THR A 256 -8.56 9.02 -14.12
CA THR A 256 -8.12 9.92 -15.21
C THR A 256 -7.77 11.32 -14.71
N ALA A 257 -8.46 11.84 -13.70
CA ALA A 257 -8.12 13.10 -13.06
C ALA A 257 -6.76 12.99 -12.33
N GLU A 258 -6.57 11.94 -11.53
CA GLU A 258 -5.31 11.65 -10.83
C GLU A 258 -4.15 11.46 -11.81
N ARG A 259 -4.38 10.78 -12.95
CA ARG A 259 -3.37 10.66 -14.02
C ARG A 259 -3.03 12.01 -14.62
N ARG A 260 -4.02 12.88 -14.88
CA ARG A 260 -3.77 14.24 -15.39
C ARG A 260 -2.98 15.08 -14.39
N ASP A 261 -3.33 15.00 -13.11
CA ASP A 261 -2.62 15.70 -12.05
C ASP A 261 -1.18 15.18 -11.91
N SER A 262 -0.99 13.87 -11.97
CA SER A 262 0.33 13.24 -11.98
C SER A 262 1.15 13.65 -13.20
N GLU A 263 0.56 13.67 -14.40
CA GLU A 263 1.21 14.15 -15.62
C GLU A 263 1.56 15.64 -15.55
N ALA A 264 0.70 16.46 -14.93
CA ALA A 264 0.97 17.88 -14.71
C ALA A 264 2.12 18.09 -13.71
N LEU A 265 2.17 17.30 -12.63
CA LEU A 265 3.28 17.30 -11.69
C LEU A 265 4.59 16.86 -12.35
N TRP A 266 4.56 15.78 -13.15
CA TRP A 266 5.72 15.34 -13.90
C TRP A 266 6.24 16.39 -14.89
N LYS A 267 5.33 17.11 -15.57
CA LYS A 267 5.72 18.24 -16.43
C LYS A 267 6.39 19.35 -15.63
N ARG A 268 5.82 19.75 -14.48
CA ARG A 268 6.45 20.76 -13.60
C ARG A 268 7.83 20.34 -13.13
N ILE A 269 7.97 19.09 -12.67
CA ILE A 269 9.25 18.54 -12.23
C ILE A 269 10.26 18.52 -13.38
N SER A 270 9.84 18.15 -14.59
CA SER A 270 10.68 18.16 -15.79
C SER A 270 11.12 19.58 -16.15
N GLU A 271 10.20 20.55 -16.15
CA GLU A 271 10.50 21.95 -16.42
C GLU A 271 11.44 22.56 -15.35
N GLU A 272 11.27 22.19 -14.09
CA GLU A 272 12.16 22.61 -13.01
C GLU A 272 13.55 21.97 -13.13
N ALA A 273 13.63 20.69 -13.52
CA ALA A 273 14.90 20.02 -13.78
C ALA A 273 15.66 20.68 -14.94
N GLU A 274 14.97 21.02 -16.04
CA GLU A 274 15.57 21.76 -17.16
C GLU A 274 16.06 23.15 -16.73
N ARG A 275 15.27 23.88 -15.94
CA ARG A 275 15.68 25.19 -15.38
C ARG A 275 16.92 25.06 -14.51
N LEU A 276 16.98 24.06 -13.64
CA LEU A 276 18.14 23.81 -12.79
C LEU A 276 19.39 23.45 -13.61
N GLU A 277 19.25 22.70 -14.70
CA GLU A 277 20.36 22.43 -15.61
C GLU A 277 20.83 23.71 -16.34
N GLU A 278 19.91 24.56 -16.77
CA GLU A 278 20.26 25.87 -17.35
C GLU A 278 20.98 26.76 -16.35
N ASP A 279 20.49 26.83 -15.11
CA ASP A 279 21.10 27.63 -14.05
C ASP A 279 22.48 27.09 -13.67
N LYS A 280 22.64 25.77 -13.60
CA LYS A 280 23.94 25.12 -13.43
C LYS A 280 24.91 25.52 -14.56
N ARG A 281 24.49 25.45 -15.82
CA ARG A 281 25.32 25.89 -16.97
C ARG A 281 25.65 27.38 -16.90
N ARG A 282 24.72 28.23 -16.45
CA ARG A 282 24.96 29.67 -16.24
C ARG A 282 25.97 29.91 -15.14
N LEU A 283 25.90 29.16 -14.05
CA LEU A 283 26.85 29.22 -12.94
C LEU A 283 28.24 28.72 -13.35
N GLU A 284 28.33 27.63 -14.10
CA GLU A 284 29.60 27.13 -14.66
C GLU A 284 30.26 28.17 -15.56
N LYS A 285 29.49 28.80 -16.47
CA LYS A 285 30.01 29.90 -17.30
C LYS A 285 30.46 31.10 -16.48
N ARG A 286 29.70 31.47 -15.44
CA ARG A 286 30.09 32.55 -14.52
C ARG A 286 31.37 32.20 -13.78
N LEU A 287 31.52 30.97 -13.32
CA LEU A 287 32.71 30.50 -12.63
C LEU A 287 33.93 30.56 -13.55
N SER A 288 33.80 30.14 -14.81
CA SER A 288 34.86 30.29 -15.82
C SER A 288 35.22 31.77 -16.04
N SER A 289 34.23 32.65 -16.19
CA SER A 289 34.51 34.10 -16.37
C SER A 289 35.16 34.74 -15.14
N LEU A 290 34.81 34.29 -13.93
CA LEU A 290 35.46 34.76 -12.70
C LEU A 290 36.90 34.28 -12.62
N TRP A 291 37.16 33.04 -13.03
CA TRP A 291 38.52 32.50 -13.07
C TRP A 291 39.39 33.23 -14.11
N GLU A 292 38.84 33.55 -15.29
CA GLU A 292 39.51 34.38 -16.30
C GLU A 292 39.83 35.78 -15.75
N LEU A 293 38.87 36.43 -15.07
CA LEU A 293 39.09 37.71 -14.42
C LEU A 293 40.13 37.65 -13.30
N GLU A 294 40.16 36.56 -12.53
CA GLU A 294 41.15 36.36 -11.46
C GLU A 294 42.57 36.22 -12.03
N VAL A 295 42.72 35.51 -13.15
CA VAL A 295 43.98 35.45 -13.91
C VAL A 295 44.36 36.83 -14.44
N GLU A 296 43.43 37.58 -15.04
CA GLU A 296 43.72 38.94 -15.52
C GLU A 296 44.12 39.90 -14.39
N ILE A 297 43.47 39.81 -13.22
CA ILE A 297 43.83 40.61 -12.06
C ILE A 297 45.25 40.26 -11.60
N SER A 298 45.59 38.97 -11.53
CA SER A 298 46.93 38.52 -11.16
C SER A 298 47.99 39.05 -12.13
N GLU A 299 47.75 38.98 -13.44
CA GLU A 299 48.66 39.56 -14.44
C GLU A 299 48.79 41.09 -14.30
N ARG A 300 47.68 41.78 -14.01
CA ARG A 300 47.69 43.24 -13.78
C ARG A 300 48.47 43.60 -12.52
N GLU A 301 48.37 42.81 -11.46
CA GLU A 301 49.15 43.00 -10.23
C GLU A 301 50.65 42.82 -10.47
N GLU A 302 51.05 41.83 -11.27
CA GLU A 302 52.47 41.67 -11.65
C GLU A 302 52.97 42.86 -12.49
N ARG A 303 52.19 43.30 -13.48
CA ARG A 303 52.53 44.49 -14.28
C ARG A 303 52.61 45.76 -13.44
N LEU A 304 51.76 45.88 -12.41
CA LEU A 304 51.79 47.01 -11.48
C LEU A 304 53.09 47.00 -10.65
N LYS A 305 53.50 45.83 -10.12
CA LYS A 305 54.76 45.67 -9.39
C LYS A 305 55.97 46.05 -10.26
N GLU A 306 56.00 45.59 -11.51
CA GLU A 306 57.07 45.97 -12.44
C GLU A 306 57.10 47.48 -12.73
N ALA A 307 55.93 48.11 -12.85
CA ALA A 307 55.83 49.55 -13.06
C ALA A 307 56.28 50.35 -11.82
N GLU A 308 55.94 49.89 -10.62
CA GLU A 308 56.39 50.48 -9.35
C GLU A 308 57.91 50.39 -9.19
N GLU A 309 58.50 49.25 -9.53
CA GLU A 309 59.95 49.08 -9.53
C GLU A 309 60.64 50.03 -10.50
N LYS A 310 60.14 50.15 -11.74
CA LYS A 310 60.65 51.10 -12.75
C LYS A 310 60.54 52.55 -12.27
N LEU A 311 59.39 52.94 -11.73
CA LEU A 311 59.18 54.29 -11.19
C LEU A 311 60.12 54.58 -10.00
N SER A 312 60.37 53.58 -9.16
CA SER A 312 61.32 53.70 -8.04
C SER A 312 62.77 53.90 -8.53
N ALA A 313 63.15 53.23 -9.62
CA ALA A 313 64.46 53.38 -10.26
C ALA A 313 64.61 54.76 -10.92
N GLU A 314 63.59 55.23 -11.65
CA GLU A 314 63.57 56.58 -12.24
C GLU A 314 63.65 57.68 -11.18
N LYS A 315 62.93 57.53 -10.06
CA LYS A 315 63.03 58.46 -8.92
C LYS A 315 64.45 58.54 -8.35
N ARG A 316 65.16 57.41 -8.26
CA ARG A 316 66.57 57.38 -7.81
C ARG A 316 67.49 58.07 -8.82
N ALA A 317 67.31 57.82 -10.11
CA ALA A 317 68.09 58.46 -11.18
C ALA A 317 67.91 59.99 -11.18
N LEU A 318 66.66 60.47 -11.05
CA LEU A 318 66.34 61.91 -10.94
C LEU A 318 66.96 62.56 -9.70
N GLN A 319 67.04 61.85 -8.57
CA GLN A 319 67.71 62.34 -7.37
C GLN A 319 69.22 62.49 -7.58
N GLU A 320 69.85 61.57 -8.31
CA GLU A 320 71.28 61.66 -8.66
C GLU A 320 71.57 62.80 -9.64
N GLU A 321 70.72 63.00 -10.64
CA GLU A 321 70.83 64.15 -11.55
C GLU A 321 70.65 65.48 -10.82
N ARG A 322 69.70 65.58 -9.88
CA ARG A 322 69.55 66.76 -9.03
C ARG A 322 70.82 67.09 -8.26
N LYS A 323 71.47 66.09 -7.65
CA LYS A 323 72.76 66.28 -6.95
C LYS A 323 73.86 66.75 -7.90
N ARG A 324 73.90 66.26 -9.15
CA ARG A 324 74.85 66.73 -10.17
C ARG A 324 74.61 68.19 -10.55
N ILE A 325 73.36 68.57 -10.78
CA ILE A 325 73.00 69.96 -11.12
C ILE A 325 73.35 70.91 -9.97
N GLU A 326 73.09 70.53 -8.72
CA GLU A 326 73.51 71.32 -7.55
C GLU A 326 75.03 71.51 -7.46
N GLY A 327 75.82 70.49 -7.83
CA GLY A 327 77.27 70.60 -7.96
C GLY A 327 77.69 71.61 -9.03
N MET A 328 77.11 71.49 -10.23
CA MET A 328 77.40 72.40 -11.35
C MET A 328 77.05 73.86 -11.03
N SER A 329 75.95 74.10 -10.32
CA SER A 329 75.55 75.46 -9.92
C SER A 329 76.56 76.11 -8.96
N LYS A 330 77.18 75.33 -8.06
CA LYS A 330 78.24 75.84 -7.16
C LYS A 330 79.51 76.22 -7.94
N ASP A 331 79.87 75.44 -8.95
CA ASP A 331 81.04 75.70 -9.79
C ASP A 331 80.85 76.95 -10.67
N LEU A 332 79.63 77.18 -11.17
CA LEU A 332 79.28 78.38 -11.93
C LEU A 332 79.39 79.65 -11.07
N LEU A 333 78.92 79.60 -9.82
CA LEU A 333 79.02 80.72 -8.88
C LEU A 333 80.48 81.11 -8.61
N LEU A 334 81.38 80.14 -8.48
CA LEU A 334 82.81 80.37 -8.30
C LEU A 334 83.49 80.99 -9.55
N ARG A 335 82.96 80.72 -10.74
CA ARG A 335 83.47 81.32 -11.99
C ARG A 335 83.00 82.74 -12.18
N GLU A 336 81.77 83.05 -11.76
CA GLU A 336 81.19 84.38 -11.86
C GLU A 336 81.98 85.39 -11.00
N THR A 337 82.30 85.03 -9.76
CA THR A 337 83.13 85.87 -8.87
C THR A 337 84.54 86.11 -9.42
N ALA A 338 85.13 85.15 -10.14
CA ALA A 338 86.45 85.32 -10.77
C ALA A 338 86.44 86.25 -12.00
N VAL A 339 85.28 86.42 -12.66
CA VAL A 339 85.14 87.35 -13.79
C VAL A 339 85.02 88.80 -13.29
N GLU A 340 84.27 89.02 -12.21
CA GLU A 340 84.13 90.35 -11.59
C GLU A 340 85.48 90.94 -11.14
N GLU A 341 86.39 90.11 -10.63
CA GLU A 341 87.75 90.53 -10.26
C GLU A 341 88.59 90.98 -11.48
N ARG A 342 88.39 90.33 -12.64
CA ARG A 342 89.09 90.69 -13.88
C ARG A 342 88.63 92.02 -14.45
N GLU A 343 87.33 92.31 -14.39
CA GLU A 343 86.77 93.58 -14.86
C GLU A 343 87.29 94.77 -14.06
N ARG A 344 87.43 94.63 -12.73
CA ARG A 344 88.02 95.67 -11.87
C ARG A 344 89.48 95.98 -12.24
N SER A 345 90.24 94.98 -12.68
CA SER A 345 91.64 95.17 -13.10
C SER A 345 91.77 95.92 -14.44
N ALA A 346 90.78 95.78 -15.32
CA ALA A 346 90.78 96.44 -16.63
C ALA A 346 90.50 97.95 -16.51
N ALA A 347 89.58 98.35 -15.64
CA ALA A 347 89.23 99.75 -15.40
C ALA A 347 90.43 100.60 -14.91
N LEU A 348 91.29 100.03 -14.05
CA LEU A 348 92.48 100.73 -13.56
C LEU A 348 93.52 101.04 -14.65
N ARG A 349 93.56 100.26 -15.75
CA ARG A 349 94.48 100.48 -16.88
C ARG A 349 94.03 101.61 -17.80
N GLU A 350 92.73 101.90 -17.87
CA GLU A 350 92.18 102.97 -18.70
C GLU A 350 92.51 104.37 -18.15
N GLU A 351 92.51 104.56 -16.83
CA GLU A 351 92.87 105.85 -16.21
C GLU A 351 94.34 106.26 -16.44
N GLU A 352 95.25 105.28 -16.56
CA GLU A 352 96.68 105.53 -16.75
C GLU A 352 97.01 106.10 -18.14
N LEU A 353 96.23 105.70 -19.15
CA LEU A 353 96.36 106.16 -20.54
C LEU A 353 96.01 107.65 -20.71
N GLN A 354 94.97 108.15 -20.03
CA GLN A 354 94.54 109.54 -20.15
C GLN A 354 95.54 110.57 -19.59
N ARG A 355 96.43 110.16 -18.66
CA ARG A 355 97.48 111.04 -18.12
C ARG A 355 98.62 111.31 -19.11
N ARG A 356 98.86 110.41 -20.07
CA ARG A 356 99.92 110.58 -21.09
C ARG A 356 99.58 111.61 -22.15
N GLU A 357 98.30 111.75 -22.52
CA GLU A 357 97.87 112.67 -23.57
C GLU A 357 98.04 114.16 -23.20
N LYS A 358 97.96 114.52 -21.92
CA LYS A 358 98.07 115.92 -21.48
C LYS A 358 99.48 116.52 -21.63
N ARG A 359 100.54 115.71 -21.65
CA ARG A 359 101.93 116.19 -21.76
C ARG A 359 102.33 116.65 -23.16
N VAL A 360 101.62 116.20 -24.20
CA VAL A 360 101.98 116.49 -25.60
C VAL A 360 101.63 117.92 -26.00
N ARG A 361 100.62 118.53 -25.38
CA ARG A 361 100.12 119.89 -25.74
C ARG A 361 100.99 121.06 -25.26
N GLU A 362 101.99 120.83 -24.40
CA GLU A 362 102.86 121.90 -23.89
C GLU A 362 104.02 122.23 -24.85
N ILE A 363 104.40 121.30 -25.74
CA ILE A 363 105.53 121.44 -26.67
C ILE A 363 105.22 122.37 -27.86
N GLU A 364 103.95 122.58 -28.19
CA GLU A 364 103.54 123.33 -29.39
C GLU A 364 103.64 124.86 -29.23
N ARG A 365 103.78 125.39 -28.00
CA ARG A 365 103.81 126.85 -27.74
C ARG A 365 105.17 127.52 -27.98
N ASP A 366 106.26 126.77 -28.00
CA ASP A 366 107.61 127.35 -28.11
C ASP A 366 107.99 127.76 -29.55
N LEU A 367 107.17 127.44 -30.57
CA LEU A 367 107.51 127.64 -31.99
C LEU A 367 107.17 129.05 -32.54
N GLU A 368 106.40 129.86 -31.82
CA GLU A 368 105.78 131.08 -32.34
C GLU A 368 106.66 132.34 -32.22
N ALA A 369 107.80 132.26 -31.51
CA ALA A 369 108.69 133.39 -31.23
C ALA A 369 109.70 133.77 -32.35
N GLU A 370 109.84 132.99 -33.43
CA GLU A 370 110.89 133.23 -34.46
C GLU A 370 110.47 134.11 -35.65
N ARG A 371 109.20 134.55 -35.75
CA ARG A 371 108.69 135.24 -36.96
C ARG A 371 108.86 136.76 -36.99
N GLU A 372 109.34 137.40 -35.92
CA GLU A 372 109.48 138.88 -35.84
C GLU A 372 110.71 139.49 -36.56
N LYS A 373 111.62 138.72 -37.17
CA LYS A 373 112.85 139.27 -37.78
C LYS A 373 112.73 139.72 -39.26
N LEU A 374 111.55 139.69 -39.87
CA LEU A 374 111.38 139.78 -41.34
C LEU A 374 110.91 141.14 -41.90
N ASP A 375 110.92 142.22 -41.11
CA ASP A 375 110.38 143.55 -41.48
C ASP A 375 111.34 144.51 -42.26
N GLY A 376 112.62 144.21 -42.47
CA GLY A 376 113.61 145.28 -42.79
C GLY A 376 113.82 145.73 -44.25
N LEU A 377 113.39 144.99 -45.27
CA LEU A 377 113.96 145.14 -46.63
C LEU A 377 113.04 145.79 -47.69
N ARG A 378 111.79 146.12 -47.33
CA ARG A 378 110.74 146.63 -48.23
C ARG A 378 110.99 147.96 -48.94
N SER A 379 111.39 148.96 -48.15
CA SER A 379 111.21 150.40 -48.41
C SER A 379 112.06 151.00 -49.54
N SER A 380 112.85 150.20 -50.25
CA SER A 380 113.71 150.67 -51.35
C SER A 380 113.06 150.53 -52.74
N LEU A 381 111.90 149.89 -52.86
CA LEU A 381 111.25 149.61 -54.15
C LEU A 381 110.26 150.72 -54.61
N GLU A 382 109.81 151.56 -53.69
CA GLU A 382 108.71 152.53 -53.86
C GLU A 382 108.95 153.62 -54.93
N GLU A 383 110.20 153.90 -55.30
CA GLU A 383 110.52 155.04 -56.18
C GLU A 383 110.57 154.68 -57.68
N ARG A 384 110.73 153.39 -58.02
CA ARG A 384 110.60 152.89 -59.41
C ARG A 384 109.21 152.36 -59.75
N GLU A 385 108.36 152.15 -58.74
CA GLU A 385 106.96 151.73 -58.86
C GLU A 385 106.05 152.83 -59.43
N GLY A 386 106.44 154.11 -59.41
CA GLY A 386 105.62 155.24 -59.87
C GLY A 386 105.11 155.15 -61.32
N GLN A 387 105.91 154.57 -62.22
CA GLN A 387 105.54 154.40 -63.63
C GLN A 387 105.00 152.98 -63.93
N LEU A 388 105.07 152.06 -62.97
CA LEU A 388 104.45 150.73 -63.00
C LEU A 388 103.01 150.77 -62.42
N LYS A 389 102.74 151.70 -61.48
CA LYS A 389 101.47 151.89 -60.74
C LYS A 389 100.22 152.05 -61.62
N GLU A 390 100.31 152.70 -62.78
CA GLU A 390 99.17 152.82 -63.71
C GLU A 390 98.85 151.53 -64.48
N ALA A 391 99.84 150.65 -64.68
CA ALA A 391 99.65 149.33 -65.29
C ALA A 391 99.26 148.26 -64.25
N GLU A 392 99.72 148.39 -63.00
CA GLU A 392 99.38 147.52 -61.88
C GLU A 392 97.94 147.66 -61.40
N GLU A 393 97.32 148.84 -61.44
CA GLU A 393 95.91 149.01 -61.03
C GLU A 393 94.93 148.21 -61.89
N ARG A 394 95.25 147.96 -63.18
CA ARG A 394 94.42 147.10 -64.04
C ARG A 394 94.62 145.62 -63.74
N LEU A 395 95.86 145.17 -63.54
CA LEU A 395 96.19 143.79 -63.18
C LEU A 395 95.77 143.41 -61.75
N ARG A 396 95.65 144.38 -60.82
CA ARG A 396 95.18 144.15 -59.45
C ARG A 396 93.72 143.72 -59.38
N LYS A 397 92.83 144.36 -60.15
CA LYS A 397 91.41 143.99 -60.20
C LYS A 397 91.19 142.58 -60.76
N GLU A 398 91.89 142.21 -61.84
CA GLU A 398 91.79 140.85 -62.41
C GLU A 398 92.36 139.77 -61.47
N ARG A 399 93.37 140.07 -60.63
CA ARG A 399 93.90 139.12 -59.64
C ARG A 399 92.95 138.92 -58.45
N GLU A 400 92.31 139.98 -57.97
CA GLU A 400 91.32 139.90 -56.88
C GLU A 400 90.12 139.03 -57.29
N ASP A 401 89.67 139.09 -58.56
CA ASP A 401 88.62 138.22 -59.10
C ASP A 401 89.06 136.75 -59.20
N ILE A 402 90.31 136.47 -59.63
CA ILE A 402 90.84 135.10 -59.74
C ILE A 402 91.06 134.44 -58.36
N ASP A 403 91.49 135.18 -57.34
CA ASP A 403 91.66 134.63 -55.98
C ASP A 403 90.30 134.33 -55.33
N ALA A 404 89.26 135.12 -55.62
CA ALA A 404 87.89 134.83 -55.21
C ALA A 404 87.34 133.56 -55.89
N GLU A 405 87.58 133.38 -57.20
CA GLU A 405 87.21 132.15 -57.92
C GLU A 405 87.97 130.91 -57.38
N ARG A 406 89.25 131.04 -57.04
CA ARG A 406 90.04 129.93 -56.44
C ARG A 406 89.53 129.53 -55.06
N ALA A 407 89.17 130.51 -54.21
CA ALA A 407 88.58 130.24 -52.90
C ALA A 407 87.21 129.55 -53.02
N ALA A 408 86.38 129.98 -53.98
CA ALA A 408 85.10 129.34 -54.28
C ALA A 408 85.28 127.89 -54.77
N LEU A 409 86.24 127.65 -55.67
CA LEU A 409 86.54 126.32 -56.19
C LEU A 409 87.11 125.38 -55.11
N GLU A 410 87.85 125.91 -54.14
CA GLU A 410 88.38 125.13 -53.01
C GLU A 410 87.28 124.73 -52.01
N GLU A 411 86.30 125.60 -51.78
CA GLU A 411 85.10 125.26 -51.01
C GLU A 411 84.23 124.22 -51.74
N GLU A 412 83.99 124.35 -53.05
CA GLU A 412 83.29 123.32 -53.83
C GLU A 412 84.02 121.96 -53.76
N ARG A 413 85.35 121.95 -53.78
CA ARG A 413 86.14 120.71 -53.60
C ARG A 413 85.99 120.12 -52.21
N LYS A 414 85.87 120.93 -51.15
CA LYS A 414 85.58 120.46 -49.79
C LYS A 414 84.18 119.87 -49.69
N GLU A 415 83.19 120.50 -50.30
CA GLU A 415 81.81 119.99 -50.38
C GLU A 415 81.73 118.67 -51.16
N LEU A 416 82.40 118.57 -52.31
CA LEU A 416 82.43 117.35 -53.11
C LEU A 416 83.06 116.18 -52.34
N ARG A 417 84.13 116.44 -51.57
CA ARG A 417 84.75 115.44 -50.68
C ARG A 417 83.82 115.03 -49.55
N ARG A 418 83.01 115.94 -49.02
CA ARG A 418 81.99 115.64 -48.01
C ARG A 418 80.89 114.77 -48.59
N MET A 419 80.36 115.11 -49.76
CA MET A 419 79.35 114.30 -50.46
C MET A 419 79.86 112.89 -50.76
N LYS A 420 81.12 112.75 -51.20
CA LYS A 420 81.72 111.44 -51.45
C LYS A 420 81.80 110.57 -50.19
N ARG A 421 82.20 111.15 -49.06
CA ARG A 421 82.19 110.45 -47.75
C ARG A 421 80.78 110.09 -47.29
N GLU A 422 79.78 110.93 -47.58
CA GLU A 422 78.37 110.62 -47.29
C GLU A 422 77.83 109.51 -48.19
N LEU A 423 78.25 109.45 -49.44
CA LEU A 423 77.92 108.37 -50.37
C LEU A 423 78.54 107.04 -49.90
N ASP A 424 79.83 107.00 -49.55
CA ASP A 424 80.49 105.79 -49.03
C ASP A 424 79.84 105.30 -47.71
N ARG A 425 79.39 106.24 -46.87
CA ARG A 425 78.61 105.93 -45.65
C ARG A 425 77.23 105.35 -45.98
N ARG A 426 76.55 105.85 -47.01
CA ARG A 426 75.26 105.30 -47.47
C ARG A 426 75.44 103.92 -48.10
N GLU A 427 76.46 103.72 -48.94
CA GLU A 427 76.76 102.41 -49.54
C GLU A 427 77.09 101.35 -48.48
N SER A 428 77.94 101.68 -47.51
CA SER A 428 78.22 100.78 -46.38
C SER A 428 77.00 100.56 -45.47
N GLY A 429 76.14 101.57 -45.32
CA GLY A 429 74.85 101.44 -44.63
C GLY A 429 73.87 100.51 -45.35
N LEU A 430 73.77 100.61 -46.67
CA LEU A 430 72.94 99.76 -47.52
C LEU A 430 73.43 98.30 -47.48
N LYS A 431 74.74 98.07 -47.60
CA LYS A 431 75.32 96.72 -47.52
C LYS A 431 75.02 96.03 -46.18
N LYS A 432 75.08 96.79 -45.07
CA LYS A 432 74.67 96.28 -43.74
C LYS A 432 73.17 95.97 -43.66
N MET A 433 72.32 96.69 -44.38
CA MET A 433 70.88 96.41 -44.46
C MET A 433 70.61 95.16 -45.31
N GLU A 434 71.31 94.99 -46.43
CA GLU A 434 71.25 93.78 -47.26
C GLU A 434 71.64 92.54 -46.47
N ASP A 435 72.75 92.59 -45.72
CA ASP A 435 73.17 91.48 -44.86
C ASP A 435 72.13 91.16 -43.76
N LYS A 436 71.48 92.19 -43.20
CA LYS A 436 70.39 92.01 -42.21
C LYS A 436 69.14 91.41 -42.85
N LEU A 437 68.81 91.80 -44.07
CA LEU A 437 67.68 91.26 -44.82
C LEU A 437 67.94 89.80 -45.19
N ALA A 438 69.12 89.46 -45.71
CA ALA A 438 69.50 88.08 -46.00
C ALA A 438 69.43 87.17 -44.76
N LYS A 439 69.90 87.65 -43.60
CA LYS A 439 69.76 86.92 -42.33
C LYS A 439 68.31 86.74 -41.91
N ARG A 440 67.46 87.76 -42.10
CA ARG A 440 66.01 87.67 -41.81
C ARG A 440 65.30 86.69 -42.74
N GLU A 441 65.63 86.68 -44.02
CA GLU A 441 65.10 85.72 -44.98
C GLU A 441 65.49 84.28 -44.61
N GLY A 442 66.74 84.07 -44.20
CA GLY A 442 67.20 82.79 -43.67
C GLY A 442 66.39 82.33 -42.45
N ALA A 443 66.22 83.21 -41.46
CA ALA A 443 65.44 82.93 -40.25
C ALA A 443 63.93 82.73 -40.51
N LEU A 444 63.38 83.39 -41.52
CA LEU A 444 61.99 83.17 -41.95
C LEU A 444 61.83 81.80 -42.61
N LYS A 445 62.76 81.38 -43.47
CA LYS A 445 62.75 80.04 -44.08
C LYS A 445 62.87 78.92 -43.05
N THR A 446 63.66 79.09 -41.99
CA THR A 446 63.73 78.11 -40.90
C THR A 446 62.42 78.07 -40.12
N ARG A 447 61.88 79.24 -39.74
CA ARG A 447 60.57 79.31 -39.07
C ARG A 447 59.45 78.67 -39.88
N GLU A 448 59.45 78.82 -41.20
CA GLU A 448 58.44 78.21 -42.07
C GLU A 448 58.55 76.68 -42.05
N LYS A 449 59.78 76.13 -42.01
CA LYS A 449 60.00 74.69 -41.86
C LYS A 449 59.54 74.19 -40.49
N ASP A 450 59.83 74.93 -39.42
CA ASP A 450 59.44 74.58 -38.05
C ASP A 450 57.92 74.62 -37.89
N LEU A 451 57.24 75.62 -38.48
CA LEU A 451 55.78 75.71 -38.52
C LEU A 451 55.16 74.52 -39.24
N LYS A 452 55.67 74.14 -40.42
CA LYS A 452 55.21 72.95 -41.15
C LYS A 452 55.43 71.66 -40.36
N ALA A 453 56.50 71.57 -39.57
CA ALA A 453 56.73 70.43 -38.68
C ALA A 453 55.74 70.40 -37.51
N ALA A 454 55.50 71.56 -36.87
CA ALA A 454 54.52 71.71 -35.79
C ALA A 454 53.08 71.40 -36.26
N GLU A 455 52.69 71.86 -37.45
CA GLU A 455 51.38 71.53 -38.04
C GLU A 455 51.20 70.03 -38.27
N ARG A 456 52.24 69.33 -38.75
CA ARG A 456 52.19 67.87 -38.92
C ARG A 456 52.03 67.16 -37.59
N GLU A 457 52.70 67.63 -36.55
CA GLU A 457 52.63 67.02 -35.23
C GLU A 457 51.26 67.26 -34.57
N LEU A 458 50.74 68.49 -34.65
CA LEU A 458 49.37 68.81 -34.23
C LEU A 458 48.34 67.94 -34.96
N LYS A 459 48.52 67.70 -36.26
CA LYS A 459 47.61 66.84 -37.04
C LYS A 459 47.68 65.37 -36.60
N LYS A 460 48.84 64.87 -36.16
CA LYS A 460 48.95 63.53 -35.56
C LYS A 460 48.27 63.48 -34.19
N GLN A 461 48.50 64.48 -33.34
CA GLN A 461 47.88 64.58 -32.03
C GLN A 461 46.36 64.65 -32.12
N ALA A 462 45.82 65.45 -33.05
CA ALA A 462 44.38 65.52 -33.32
C ALA A 462 43.79 64.16 -33.70
N ARG A 463 44.46 63.40 -34.58
CA ARG A 463 44.03 62.02 -34.93
C ARG A 463 44.10 61.06 -33.75
N HIS A 464 45.11 61.21 -32.88
CA HIS A 464 45.26 60.38 -31.69
C HIS A 464 44.17 60.67 -30.65
N LEU A 465 43.79 61.94 -30.50
CA LEU A 465 42.69 62.37 -29.64
C LEU A 465 41.35 61.88 -30.19
N GLU A 466 41.10 62.01 -31.48
CA GLU A 466 39.88 61.51 -32.13
C GLU A 466 39.76 59.98 -31.97
N LYS A 467 40.88 59.24 -32.04
CA LYS A 467 40.88 57.80 -31.77
C LYS A 467 40.52 57.51 -30.30
N ARG A 468 41.11 58.25 -29.37
CA ARG A 468 40.83 58.10 -27.93
C ARG A 468 39.39 58.45 -27.57
N GLU A 469 38.81 59.48 -28.17
CA GLU A 469 37.40 59.82 -27.98
C GLU A 469 36.50 58.67 -28.41
N ARG A 470 36.77 58.05 -29.57
CA ARG A 470 36.01 56.88 -30.03
C ARG A 470 36.19 55.67 -29.10
N GLU A 471 37.42 55.42 -28.63
CA GLU A 471 37.70 54.37 -27.65
C GLU A 471 36.97 54.62 -26.33
N LEU A 472 36.92 55.86 -25.85
CA LEU A 472 36.18 56.25 -24.64
C LEU A 472 34.67 56.08 -24.81
N THR A 473 34.09 56.53 -25.92
CA THR A 473 32.66 56.35 -26.17
C THR A 473 32.28 54.87 -26.24
N ALA A 474 33.14 54.03 -26.84
CA ALA A 474 32.91 52.59 -26.87
C ALA A 474 32.95 51.97 -25.47
N LEU A 475 33.91 52.39 -24.64
CA LEU A 475 34.02 51.95 -23.24
C LEU A 475 32.82 52.39 -22.40
N GLU A 476 32.34 53.63 -22.58
CA GLU A 476 31.15 54.14 -21.91
C GLU A 476 29.91 53.33 -22.27
N GLU A 477 29.77 52.95 -23.54
CA GLU A 477 28.68 52.09 -24.01
C GLU A 477 28.76 50.68 -23.39
N GLU A 478 29.95 50.08 -23.32
CA GLU A 478 30.18 48.78 -22.68
C GLU A 478 29.83 48.82 -21.19
N VAL A 479 30.34 49.80 -20.44
CA VAL A 479 30.03 49.97 -19.01
C VAL A 479 28.53 50.15 -18.80
N ARG A 480 27.85 50.87 -19.69
CA ARG A 480 26.40 51.07 -19.61
C ARG A 480 25.63 49.77 -19.85
N GLN A 481 26.10 48.92 -20.77
CA GLN A 481 25.52 47.61 -21.03
C GLN A 481 25.74 46.65 -19.85
N GLU A 482 26.94 46.65 -19.26
CA GLU A 482 27.25 45.85 -18.07
C GLU A 482 26.42 46.29 -16.85
N ALA A 483 26.25 47.60 -16.64
CA ALA A 483 25.38 48.15 -15.60
C ALA A 483 23.92 47.69 -15.78
N ALA A 484 23.41 47.69 -17.02
CA ALA A 484 22.06 47.21 -17.30
C ALA A 484 21.91 45.69 -17.07
N LEU A 485 22.93 44.89 -17.43
CA LEU A 485 22.95 43.45 -17.19
C LEU A 485 23.02 43.10 -15.70
N THR A 486 23.83 43.84 -14.93
CA THR A 486 23.93 43.67 -13.48
C THR A 486 22.63 44.06 -12.78
N GLU A 487 21.95 45.12 -13.22
CA GLU A 487 20.62 45.49 -12.69
C GLU A 487 19.57 44.40 -12.97
N LYS A 488 19.55 43.83 -14.18
CA LYS A 488 18.67 42.69 -14.51
C LYS A 488 18.94 41.49 -13.63
N ARG A 489 20.20 41.08 -13.51
CA ARG A 489 20.62 39.98 -12.64
C ARG A 489 20.24 40.22 -11.19
N ALA A 490 20.36 41.45 -10.68
CA ALA A 490 19.95 41.80 -9.32
C ALA A 490 18.43 41.65 -9.10
N LYS A 491 17.61 41.97 -10.11
CA LYS A 491 16.15 41.77 -10.06
C LYS A 491 15.80 40.27 -10.07
N GLU A 492 16.40 39.50 -10.97
CA GLU A 492 16.22 38.04 -11.05
C GLU A 492 16.57 37.36 -9.72
N LEU A 493 17.73 37.71 -9.14
CA LEU A 493 18.19 37.14 -7.87
C LEU A 493 17.26 37.49 -6.70
N LYS A 494 16.64 38.68 -6.74
CA LYS A 494 15.65 39.10 -5.73
C LYS A 494 14.33 38.32 -5.87
N GLU A 495 13.94 37.97 -7.09
CA GLU A 495 12.76 37.14 -7.34
C GLU A 495 12.99 35.69 -6.94
N GLU A 496 14.14 35.10 -7.28
CA GLU A 496 14.53 33.76 -6.80
C GLU A 496 14.57 33.69 -5.28
N ARG A 497 15.16 34.69 -4.63
CA ARG A 497 15.21 34.74 -3.17
C ARG A 497 13.82 34.78 -2.53
N ARG A 498 12.86 35.43 -3.19
CA ARG A 498 11.44 35.41 -2.77
C ARG A 498 10.76 34.07 -3.01
N LYS A 499 11.08 33.36 -4.11
CA LYS A 499 10.56 32.01 -4.36
C LYS A 499 11.08 31.01 -3.33
N LEU A 500 12.40 30.99 -3.11
CA LEU A 500 13.03 30.14 -2.09
C LEU A 500 12.51 30.42 -0.68
N GLN A 501 12.18 31.68 -0.37
CA GLN A 501 11.58 32.02 0.92
C GLN A 501 10.18 31.41 1.07
N ARG A 502 9.34 31.46 0.03
CA ARG A 502 8.02 30.82 0.05
C ARG A 502 8.10 29.31 0.15
N GLU A 503 9.00 28.69 -0.61
CA GLU A 503 9.23 27.24 -0.54
C GLU A 503 9.69 26.81 0.87
N ARG A 504 10.50 27.62 1.55
CA ARG A 504 10.87 27.39 2.95
C ARG A 504 9.67 27.47 3.90
N GLU A 505 8.82 28.49 3.74
CA GLU A 505 7.60 28.66 4.54
C GLU A 505 6.64 27.47 4.30
N GLU A 506 6.47 27.02 3.06
CA GLU A 506 5.65 25.85 2.72
C GLU A 506 6.21 24.54 3.31
N LEU A 507 7.53 24.36 3.29
CA LEU A 507 8.19 23.20 3.92
C LEU A 507 8.01 23.21 5.45
N GLU A 508 8.08 24.38 6.08
CA GLU A 508 7.84 24.53 7.52
C GLU A 508 6.40 24.17 7.88
N GLU A 509 5.42 24.66 7.11
CA GLU A 509 4.01 24.28 7.28
C GLU A 509 3.73 22.78 7.05
N MET A 510 4.44 22.15 6.10
CA MET A 510 4.33 20.70 5.90
C MET A 510 4.94 19.92 7.05
N SER A 511 6.08 20.37 7.57
CA SER A 511 6.73 19.77 8.75
C SER A 511 5.82 19.85 9.98
N ASP A 512 5.19 20.99 10.22
CA ASP A 512 4.25 21.15 11.33
C ASP A 512 3.00 20.27 11.17
N ARG A 513 2.48 20.14 9.95
CA ARG A 513 1.36 19.21 9.65
C ARG A 513 1.73 17.76 9.91
N LEU A 514 2.93 17.34 9.55
CA LEU A 514 3.43 16.00 9.84
C LEU A 514 3.55 15.77 11.36
N ALA A 515 4.10 16.73 12.10
CA ALA A 515 4.21 16.63 13.55
C ALA A 515 2.85 16.52 14.26
N VAL A 516 1.81 17.20 13.75
CA VAL A 516 0.43 17.03 14.26
C VAL A 516 -0.09 15.62 13.93
N ARG A 517 0.14 15.13 12.72
CA ARG A 517 -0.27 13.79 12.31
C ARG A 517 0.39 12.68 13.12
N ASP A 518 1.68 12.83 13.44
CA ASP A 518 2.39 11.87 14.28
C ASP A 518 1.77 11.79 15.69
N ARG A 519 1.42 12.93 16.29
CA ARG A 519 0.70 12.97 17.58
C ARG A 519 -0.68 12.33 17.50
N GLU A 520 -1.42 12.54 16.41
CA GLU A 520 -2.72 11.88 16.19
C GLU A 520 -2.57 10.36 16.07
N LEU A 521 -1.54 9.89 15.37
CA LEU A 521 -1.25 8.45 15.24
C LEU A 521 -0.85 7.84 16.58
N GLU A 522 0.01 8.49 17.36
CA GLU A 522 0.36 8.06 18.72
C GLU A 522 -0.89 7.95 19.62
N SER A 523 -1.80 8.93 19.53
CA SER A 523 -3.06 8.87 20.27
C SER A 523 -3.94 7.70 19.83
N ARG A 524 -4.01 7.41 18.53
CA ARG A 524 -4.79 6.28 18.00
C ARG A 524 -4.19 4.93 18.40
N ILE A 525 -2.86 4.82 18.42
CA ILE A 525 -2.18 3.61 18.88
C ILE A 525 -2.57 3.32 20.33
N LYS A 526 -2.49 4.32 21.23
CA LYS A 526 -2.92 4.16 22.62
C LYS A 526 -4.39 3.79 22.76
N GLU A 527 -5.27 4.34 21.91
CA GLU A 527 -6.69 3.97 21.91
C GLU A 527 -6.91 2.52 21.47
N ILE A 528 -6.18 2.05 20.45
CA ILE A 528 -6.22 0.66 19.98
C ILE A 528 -5.73 -0.27 21.07
N GLU A 529 -4.58 0.01 21.70
CA GLU A 529 -4.04 -0.78 22.82
C GLU A 529 -5.06 -0.92 23.95
N ARG A 530 -5.73 0.20 24.32
CA ARG A 530 -6.80 0.19 25.33
C ARG A 530 -7.99 -0.69 24.93
N ARG A 531 -8.40 -0.65 23.65
CA ARG A 531 -9.49 -1.49 23.13
C ARG A 531 -9.10 -2.96 23.07
N GLU A 532 -7.85 -3.28 22.76
CA GLU A 532 -7.33 -4.65 22.79
C GLU A 532 -7.36 -5.22 24.21
N GLU A 533 -6.99 -4.43 25.21
CA GLU A 533 -7.08 -4.82 26.62
C GLU A 533 -8.55 -5.04 27.05
N GLU A 534 -9.46 -4.12 26.72
CA GLU A 534 -10.90 -4.28 26.99
C GLU A 534 -11.49 -5.53 26.30
N LEU A 535 -11.03 -5.87 25.09
CA LEU A 535 -11.48 -7.06 24.37
C LEU A 535 -10.93 -8.35 24.99
N ARG A 536 -9.70 -8.34 25.50
CA ARG A 536 -9.13 -9.47 26.24
C ARG A 536 -9.91 -9.72 27.53
N GLU A 537 -10.16 -8.68 28.33
CA GLU A 537 -10.97 -8.81 29.55
C GLU A 537 -12.37 -9.36 29.27
N ARG A 538 -12.99 -8.92 28.16
CA ARG A 538 -14.29 -9.46 27.73
C ARG A 538 -14.18 -10.93 27.31
N ALA A 539 -13.14 -11.31 26.58
CA ALA A 539 -12.93 -12.70 26.19
C ALA A 539 -12.79 -13.61 27.43
N ASP A 540 -11.98 -13.20 28.40
CA ASP A 540 -11.77 -13.92 29.65
C ASP A 540 -13.11 -14.06 30.41
N SER A 541 -13.89 -12.98 30.54
CA SER A 541 -15.20 -13.03 31.21
C SER A 541 -16.22 -13.94 30.50
N MET A 542 -16.13 -14.05 29.18
CA MET A 542 -16.99 -14.94 28.39
C MET A 542 -16.57 -16.40 28.53
N GLU A 543 -15.27 -16.66 28.69
CA GLU A 543 -14.74 -17.99 28.99
C GLU A 543 -15.18 -18.44 30.38
N ASP A 544 -15.04 -17.59 31.40
CA ASP A 544 -15.56 -17.85 32.75
C ASP A 544 -17.05 -18.16 32.74
N ARG A 545 -17.85 -17.37 32.00
CA ARG A 545 -19.30 -17.57 31.90
C ARG A 545 -19.65 -18.87 31.18
N LYS A 546 -18.84 -19.27 30.19
CA LYS A 546 -19.01 -20.54 29.49
C LYS A 546 -18.74 -21.71 30.45
N GLU A 547 -17.67 -21.67 31.23
CA GLU A 547 -17.40 -22.70 32.24
C GLU A 547 -18.50 -22.79 33.30
N GLU A 548 -19.04 -21.65 33.73
CA GLU A 548 -20.18 -21.59 34.67
C GLU A 548 -21.42 -22.28 34.08
N LEU A 549 -21.76 -21.99 32.82
CA LEU A 549 -22.87 -22.64 32.11
C LEU A 549 -22.64 -24.14 31.91
N GLU A 550 -21.42 -24.58 31.65
CA GLU A 550 -21.08 -26.01 31.54
C GLU A 550 -21.28 -26.74 32.88
N ARG A 551 -20.93 -26.09 34.00
CA ARG A 551 -21.20 -26.60 35.36
C ARG A 551 -22.72 -26.69 35.62
N GLU A 552 -23.47 -25.63 35.32
CA GLU A 552 -24.94 -25.64 35.47
C GLU A 552 -25.61 -26.73 34.61
N LEU A 553 -25.15 -26.95 33.38
CA LEU A 553 -25.66 -28.02 32.51
C LEU A 553 -25.39 -29.41 33.10
N SER A 554 -24.22 -29.61 33.71
CA SER A 554 -23.89 -30.86 34.43
C SER A 554 -24.81 -31.06 35.63
N ASP A 555 -25.06 -30.01 36.41
CA ASP A 555 -25.96 -30.06 37.57
C ASP A 555 -27.42 -30.34 37.16
N VAL A 556 -27.88 -29.76 36.06
CA VAL A 556 -29.20 -30.08 35.50
C VAL A 556 -29.27 -31.53 35.02
N ALA A 557 -28.18 -32.07 34.45
CA ALA A 557 -28.13 -33.46 34.02
C ALA A 557 -28.17 -34.43 35.21
N SER A 558 -27.45 -34.13 36.30
CA SER A 558 -27.48 -34.94 37.53
C SER A 558 -28.85 -34.90 38.19
N LEU A 559 -29.45 -33.71 38.34
CA LEU A 559 -30.81 -33.56 38.88
C LEU A 559 -31.86 -34.30 38.06
N LYS A 560 -31.73 -34.31 36.72
CA LYS A 560 -32.62 -35.09 35.85
C LYS A 560 -32.43 -36.61 36.06
N ALA A 561 -31.21 -37.07 36.32
CA ALA A 561 -30.94 -38.47 36.61
C ALA A 561 -31.55 -38.88 37.96
N GLU A 562 -31.33 -38.08 39.00
CA GLU A 562 -31.93 -38.28 40.32
C GLU A 562 -33.47 -38.28 40.26
N LEU A 563 -34.06 -37.37 39.48
CA LEU A 563 -35.50 -37.32 39.30
C LEU A 563 -36.05 -38.59 38.63
N ARG A 564 -35.34 -39.13 37.62
CA ARG A 564 -35.71 -40.40 36.98
C ARG A 564 -35.62 -41.58 37.94
N GLU A 565 -34.60 -41.61 38.79
CA GLU A 565 -34.45 -42.63 39.81
C GLU A 565 -35.60 -42.59 40.82
N ARG A 566 -35.91 -41.40 41.35
CA ARG A 566 -37.09 -41.20 42.22
C ARG A 566 -38.41 -41.58 41.55
N MET A 567 -38.58 -41.29 40.26
CA MET A 567 -39.78 -41.72 39.54
C MET A 567 -39.88 -43.25 39.47
N ARG A 568 -38.77 -43.96 39.25
CA ARG A 568 -38.74 -45.44 39.28
C ARG A 568 -39.00 -45.99 40.67
N GLU A 569 -38.42 -45.39 41.71
CA GLU A 569 -38.70 -45.78 43.10
C GLU A 569 -40.19 -45.59 43.46
N LEU A 570 -40.79 -44.48 43.01
CA LEU A 570 -42.21 -44.22 43.18
C LEU A 570 -43.08 -45.22 42.40
N GLU A 571 -42.69 -45.59 41.18
CA GLU A 571 -43.38 -46.63 40.40
C GLU A 571 -43.28 -48.00 41.08
N ASN A 572 -42.11 -48.37 41.59
CA ASN A 572 -41.89 -49.63 42.30
C ASN A 572 -42.70 -49.69 43.60
N SER A 573 -42.61 -48.65 44.44
CA SER A 573 -43.39 -48.57 45.69
C SER A 573 -44.89 -48.56 45.42
N ARG A 574 -45.35 -47.96 44.32
CA ARG A 574 -46.75 -48.05 43.90
C ARG A 574 -47.14 -49.47 43.49
N ALA A 575 -46.27 -50.19 42.79
CA ALA A 575 -46.50 -51.60 42.43
C ALA A 575 -46.56 -52.50 43.67
N GLU A 576 -45.63 -52.32 44.62
CA GLU A 576 -45.61 -53.03 45.91
C GLU A 576 -46.93 -52.80 46.68
N VAL A 577 -47.39 -51.55 46.77
CA VAL A 577 -48.66 -51.22 47.43
C VAL A 577 -49.87 -51.86 46.74
N GLU A 578 -49.87 -51.96 45.40
CA GLU A 578 -50.95 -52.64 44.67
C GLU A 578 -50.91 -54.17 44.88
N GLU A 579 -49.73 -54.77 44.96
CA GLU A 579 -49.55 -56.18 45.29
C GLU A 579 -50.01 -56.49 46.73
N GLU A 580 -49.62 -55.66 47.70
CA GLU A 580 -50.11 -55.77 49.09
C GLU A 580 -51.63 -55.64 49.16
N ARG A 581 -52.22 -54.70 48.41
CA ARG A 581 -53.68 -54.55 48.33
C ARG A 581 -54.37 -55.78 47.76
N ALA A 582 -53.80 -56.39 46.73
CA ALA A 582 -54.31 -57.63 46.14
C ALA A 582 -54.23 -58.79 47.16
N SER A 583 -53.09 -58.97 47.83
CA SER A 583 -52.92 -59.97 48.88
C SER A 583 -53.89 -59.77 50.04
N ILE A 584 -54.08 -58.54 50.52
CA ILE A 584 -55.08 -58.23 51.56
C ILE A 584 -56.51 -58.52 51.08
N ALA A 585 -56.82 -58.32 49.79
CA ALA A 585 -58.13 -58.66 49.24
C ALA A 585 -58.36 -60.19 49.26
N GLU A 586 -57.37 -60.98 48.85
CA GLU A 586 -57.41 -62.45 48.91
C GLU A 586 -57.56 -62.95 50.36
N GLU A 587 -56.76 -62.42 51.30
CA GLU A 587 -56.88 -62.77 52.72
C GLU A 587 -58.27 -62.43 53.29
N ARG A 588 -58.88 -61.32 52.85
CA ARG A 588 -60.24 -60.95 53.26
C ARG A 588 -61.28 -61.92 52.72
N GLU A 589 -61.15 -62.37 51.48
CA GLU A 589 -62.02 -63.40 50.90
C GLU A 589 -61.88 -64.72 51.67
N GLU A 590 -60.64 -65.18 51.92
CA GLU A 590 -60.40 -66.37 52.74
C GLU A 590 -61.02 -66.25 54.14
N LEU A 591 -60.85 -65.08 54.79
CA LEU A 591 -61.45 -64.82 56.11
C LEU A 591 -62.97 -64.84 56.05
N GLU A 592 -63.59 -64.34 54.97
CA GLU A 592 -65.04 -64.40 54.79
C GLU A 592 -65.52 -65.85 54.61
N GLU A 593 -64.80 -66.67 53.84
CA GLU A 593 -65.09 -68.10 53.72
C GLU A 593 -64.94 -68.84 55.04
N ARG A 594 -63.86 -68.59 55.79
CA ARG A 594 -63.67 -69.16 57.13
C ARG A 594 -64.78 -68.74 58.08
N ARG A 595 -65.24 -67.48 58.03
CA ARG A 595 -66.41 -67.02 58.80
C ARG A 595 -67.66 -67.83 58.45
N LYS A 596 -67.95 -68.04 57.17
CA LYS A 596 -69.10 -68.88 56.72
C LYS A 596 -68.97 -70.32 57.21
N VAL A 597 -67.76 -70.89 57.24
CA VAL A 597 -67.52 -72.23 57.81
C VAL A 597 -67.77 -72.24 59.31
N VAL A 598 -67.27 -71.25 60.05
CA VAL A 598 -67.52 -71.13 61.50
C VAL A 598 -69.01 -71.00 61.78
N GLU A 599 -69.76 -70.18 61.05
CA GLU A 599 -71.22 -70.07 61.18
C GLU A 599 -71.93 -71.42 60.97
N ARG A 600 -71.50 -72.21 59.97
CA ARG A 600 -72.02 -73.58 59.77
C ARG A 600 -71.69 -74.48 60.96
N MET A 601 -70.45 -74.46 61.44
CA MET A 601 -70.04 -75.24 62.60
C MET A 601 -70.81 -74.85 63.87
N GLU A 602 -71.05 -73.56 64.09
CA GLU A 602 -71.87 -73.08 65.20
C GLU A 602 -73.31 -73.60 65.10
N ALA A 603 -73.90 -73.59 63.89
CA ALA A 603 -75.21 -74.17 63.64
C ALA A 603 -75.24 -75.70 63.90
N ASP A 604 -74.20 -76.43 63.50
CA ASP A 604 -74.05 -77.87 63.75
C ASP A 604 -73.84 -78.20 65.24
N VAL A 605 -73.06 -77.38 65.95
CA VAL A 605 -72.90 -77.51 67.41
C VAL A 605 -74.24 -77.25 68.09
N GLU A 606 -75.02 -76.28 67.63
CA GLU A 606 -76.32 -75.99 68.20
C GLU A 606 -77.35 -77.09 67.91
N SER A 607 -77.34 -77.69 66.72
CA SER A 607 -78.16 -78.87 66.42
C SER A 607 -77.76 -80.05 67.31
N SER A 608 -76.47 -80.32 67.46
CA SER A 608 -75.93 -81.36 68.33
C SER A 608 -76.31 -81.14 69.81
N LYS A 609 -76.27 -79.89 70.30
CA LYS A 609 -76.75 -79.54 71.65
C LYS A 609 -78.24 -79.83 71.82
N ARG A 610 -79.07 -79.52 70.82
CA ARG A 610 -80.51 -79.83 70.83
C ARG A 610 -80.74 -81.34 70.88
N GLU A 611 -80.00 -82.11 70.09
CA GLU A 611 -80.04 -83.59 70.13
C GLU A 611 -79.60 -84.14 71.49
N LEU A 612 -78.51 -83.61 72.05
CA LEU A 612 -78.03 -84.00 73.38
C LEU A 612 -79.08 -83.73 74.45
N HIS A 613 -79.70 -82.55 74.46
CA HIS A 613 -80.80 -82.25 75.39
C HIS A 613 -82.01 -83.16 75.20
N GLN A 614 -82.30 -83.57 73.97
CA GLN A 614 -83.34 -84.55 73.69
C GLN A 614 -82.98 -85.92 74.29
N LYS A 615 -81.76 -86.42 74.05
CA LYS A 615 -81.26 -87.64 74.67
C LYS A 615 -81.24 -87.58 76.20
N GLU A 616 -80.87 -86.44 76.79
CA GLU A 616 -80.92 -86.24 78.26
C GLU A 616 -82.35 -86.30 78.81
N ARG A 617 -83.34 -85.79 78.07
CA ARG A 617 -84.76 -85.91 78.44
C ARG A 617 -85.20 -87.36 78.40
N GLU A 618 -84.87 -88.08 77.33
CA GLU A 618 -85.15 -89.51 77.18
C GLU A 618 -84.50 -90.33 78.31
N ILE A 619 -83.23 -90.08 78.62
CA ILE A 619 -82.53 -90.71 79.74
C ILE A 619 -83.23 -90.39 81.07
N ARG A 620 -83.65 -89.15 81.31
CA ARG A 620 -84.42 -88.77 82.52
C ARG A 620 -85.74 -89.54 82.62
N GLU A 621 -86.44 -89.71 81.51
CA GLU A 621 -87.66 -90.52 81.47
C GLU A 621 -87.38 -91.99 81.73
N MET A 622 -86.32 -92.55 81.14
CA MET A 622 -85.85 -93.90 81.42
C MET A 622 -85.52 -94.07 82.91
N MET A 623 -84.80 -93.13 83.53
CA MET A 623 -84.49 -93.16 84.96
C MET A 623 -85.76 -93.11 85.83
N LYS A 624 -86.77 -92.31 85.45
CA LYS A 624 -88.07 -92.29 86.13
C LYS A 624 -88.80 -93.64 86.00
N LYS A 625 -88.76 -94.28 84.83
CA LYS A 625 -89.30 -95.64 84.62
C LYS A 625 -88.57 -96.66 85.49
N LEU A 626 -87.25 -96.69 85.44
CA LEU A 626 -86.40 -97.57 86.25
C LEU A 626 -86.63 -97.41 87.76
N SER A 627 -86.82 -96.18 88.24
CA SER A 627 -87.18 -95.90 89.64
C SER A 627 -88.55 -96.48 90.02
N ARG A 628 -89.55 -96.34 89.15
CA ARG A 628 -90.88 -96.96 89.35
C ARG A 628 -90.77 -98.48 89.40
N ASP A 629 -90.00 -99.07 88.49
CA ASP A 629 -89.80 -100.53 88.44
C ASP A 629 -89.04 -101.02 89.68
N ARG A 630 -88.02 -100.28 90.15
CA ARG A 630 -87.31 -100.58 91.40
C ARG A 630 -88.25 -100.56 92.60
N LYS A 631 -89.15 -99.58 92.70
CA LYS A 631 -90.19 -99.51 93.75
C LYS A 631 -91.20 -100.67 93.66
N LYS A 632 -91.58 -101.09 92.45
CA LYS A 632 -92.42 -102.29 92.27
C LYS A 632 -91.69 -103.53 92.79
N LEU A 633 -90.42 -103.70 92.43
CA LEU A 633 -89.59 -104.83 92.84
C LEU A 633 -89.37 -104.87 94.36
N GLU A 634 -89.21 -103.72 95.01
CA GLU A 634 -89.16 -103.62 96.48
C GLU A 634 -90.47 -104.07 97.14
N ARG A 635 -91.63 -103.67 96.61
CA ARG A 635 -92.92 -104.14 97.10
C ARG A 635 -93.06 -105.65 96.95
N GLU A 636 -92.60 -106.22 95.85
CA GLU A 636 -92.58 -107.66 95.64
C GLU A 636 -91.64 -108.37 96.62
N ARG A 637 -90.43 -107.85 96.83
CA ARG A 637 -89.50 -108.38 97.85
C ARG A 637 -90.09 -108.33 99.26
N ALA A 638 -90.78 -107.24 99.62
CA ALA A 638 -91.46 -107.12 100.91
C ALA A 638 -92.60 -108.13 101.07
N LYS A 639 -93.38 -108.39 100.00
CA LYS A 639 -94.39 -109.48 99.99
C LYS A 639 -93.73 -110.84 100.19
N LEU A 640 -92.60 -111.08 99.52
CA LEU A 640 -91.84 -112.33 99.59
C LEU A 640 -91.22 -112.55 100.98
N ALA A 641 -90.78 -111.48 101.65
CA ALA A 641 -90.29 -111.52 103.03
C ALA A 641 -91.40 -111.91 104.02
N LYS A 642 -92.61 -111.33 103.89
CA LYS A 642 -93.77 -111.71 104.71
C LYS A 642 -94.15 -113.19 104.52
N LEU A 643 -94.10 -113.69 103.28
CA LEU A 643 -94.33 -115.10 102.99
C LEU A 643 -93.29 -116.02 103.67
N LYS A 644 -92.02 -115.61 103.71
CA LYS A 644 -90.97 -116.35 104.43
C LYS A 644 -91.18 -116.36 105.94
N GLU A 645 -91.62 -115.25 106.51
CA GLU A 645 -91.91 -115.14 107.95
C GLU A 645 -93.09 -116.03 108.36
N THR A 646 -94.16 -116.06 107.56
CA THR A 646 -95.28 -117.01 107.78
C THR A 646 -94.83 -118.47 107.69
N LEU A 647 -93.93 -118.80 106.75
CA LEU A 647 -93.39 -120.15 106.59
C LEU A 647 -92.48 -120.56 107.77
N ALA A 648 -91.73 -119.61 108.34
CA ALA A 648 -90.90 -119.83 109.53
C ALA A 648 -91.76 -120.10 110.77
N GLY A 649 -92.85 -119.34 110.94
CA GLY A 649 -93.81 -119.58 112.03
C GLY A 649 -94.53 -120.92 111.94
N GLU A 650 -94.80 -121.43 110.74
CA GLU A 650 -95.32 -122.78 110.54
C GLU A 650 -94.31 -123.87 110.90
N ARG A 651 -93.02 -123.68 110.56
CA ARG A 651 -91.94 -124.62 110.93
C ARG A 651 -91.73 -124.73 112.44
N GLU A 652 -91.79 -123.61 113.16
CA GLU A 652 -91.69 -123.63 114.62
C GLU A 652 -92.85 -124.38 115.28
N ARG A 653 -94.08 -124.22 114.76
CA ARG A 653 -95.27 -124.97 115.21
C ARG A 653 -95.16 -126.48 114.97
N VAL A 654 -94.47 -126.89 113.90
CA VAL A 654 -94.20 -128.31 113.63
C VAL A 654 -93.18 -128.85 114.63
N SER A 655 -92.08 -128.12 114.87
CA SER A 655 -91.03 -128.53 115.82
C SER A 655 -91.52 -128.62 117.27
N SER A 656 -92.42 -127.73 117.71
CA SER A 656 -93.01 -127.84 119.05
C SER A 656 -93.88 -129.08 119.21
N ARG A 657 -94.63 -129.46 118.17
CA ARG A 657 -95.44 -130.69 118.12
C ARG A 657 -94.60 -131.96 118.12
N GLU A 658 -93.47 -131.95 117.42
CA GLU A 658 -92.50 -133.07 117.43
C GLU A 658 -91.94 -133.31 118.85
N LYS A 659 -91.58 -132.24 119.56
CA LYS A 659 -91.08 -132.34 120.95
C LYS A 659 -92.14 -132.81 121.96
N GLU A 660 -93.41 -132.51 121.73
CA GLU A 660 -94.52 -133.03 122.55
C GLU A 660 -94.76 -134.52 122.31
N LEU A 661 -94.66 -134.98 121.06
CA LEU A 661 -94.76 -136.40 120.71
C LEU A 661 -93.63 -137.22 121.34
N GLU A 662 -92.40 -136.71 121.30
CA GLU A 662 -91.22 -137.38 121.87
C GLU A 662 -91.30 -137.51 123.41
N ARG A 663 -91.95 -136.55 124.09
CA ARG A 663 -92.26 -136.65 125.53
C ARG A 663 -93.30 -137.73 125.82
N MET A 664 -94.37 -137.80 125.01
CA MET A 664 -95.40 -138.81 125.17
C MET A 664 -94.87 -140.23 124.94
N GLU A 665 -93.95 -140.42 124.00
CA GLU A 665 -93.27 -141.71 123.79
C GLU A 665 -92.45 -142.14 125.01
N LYS A 666 -91.67 -141.23 125.61
CA LYS A 666 -90.88 -141.54 126.82
C LYS A 666 -91.75 -141.88 128.03
N GLU A 667 -92.89 -141.23 128.19
CA GLU A 667 -93.85 -141.55 129.27
C GLU A 667 -94.54 -142.91 129.07
N LEU A 668 -94.78 -143.32 127.82
CA LEU A 668 -95.31 -144.64 127.50
C LEU A 668 -94.31 -145.76 127.82
N VAL A 669 -93.03 -145.58 127.50
CA VAL A 669 -91.96 -146.54 127.81
C VAL A 669 -91.82 -146.73 129.32
N GLN A 670 -91.83 -145.65 130.10
CA GLN A 670 -91.76 -145.72 131.57
C GLN A 670 -92.98 -146.39 132.22
N LYS A 671 -94.17 -146.31 131.58
CA LYS A 671 -95.37 -147.01 132.04
C LYS A 671 -95.33 -148.50 131.69
N MET A 672 -94.71 -148.88 130.57
CA MET A 672 -94.52 -150.29 130.20
C MET A 672 -93.53 -151.00 131.15
N GLU A 673 -92.42 -150.36 131.52
CA GLU A 673 -91.45 -150.94 132.48
C GLU A 673 -92.09 -151.16 133.87
N LYS A 674 -92.91 -150.22 134.35
CA LYS A 674 -93.62 -150.37 135.64
C LYS A 674 -94.68 -151.50 135.62
N LEU A 675 -95.23 -151.83 134.45
CA LEU A 675 -96.17 -152.94 134.27
C LEU A 675 -95.46 -154.31 134.22
N GLU A 676 -94.24 -154.37 133.68
CA GLU A 676 -93.42 -155.59 133.66
C GLU A 676 -92.90 -155.95 135.05
N ASP A 677 -92.50 -154.98 135.86
CA ASP A 677 -92.03 -155.28 137.21
C ASP A 677 -93.19 -155.57 138.19
N MET A 678 -94.36 -154.96 138.01
CA MET A 678 -95.58 -155.39 138.74
C MET A 678 -95.99 -156.83 138.40
N LYS A 679 -95.67 -157.34 137.19
CA LYS A 679 -95.88 -158.74 136.83
C LYS A 679 -94.91 -159.68 137.58
N ARG A 680 -93.64 -159.27 137.78
CA ARG A 680 -92.69 -160.08 138.57
C ARG A 680 -93.05 -160.17 140.06
N ALA A 681 -93.78 -159.19 140.59
CA ALA A 681 -94.27 -159.20 141.97
C ALA A 681 -95.46 -160.16 142.22
N LEU A 682 -95.97 -160.85 141.20
CA LEU A 682 -97.17 -161.71 141.28
C LEU A 682 -96.90 -163.22 141.15
N ASP A 683 -95.69 -163.66 140.76
CA ASP A 683 -95.40 -165.07 140.43
C ASP A 683 -94.60 -165.87 141.50
N GLU A 684 -94.32 -165.32 142.70
CA GLU A 684 -93.70 -166.10 143.81
C GLU A 684 -94.36 -165.86 145.18
N ILE A 685 -95.69 -165.96 145.20
CA ILE A 685 -96.43 -166.79 146.18
C ILE A 685 -96.60 -168.16 145.52
#